data_AF-A0A6C2UEQ1-F1
#
_entry.id   AF-A0A6C2UEQ1-F1
#
_cell.length_a   1.000
_cell.length_b   1.000
_cell.length_c   1.000
_cell.angle_alpha   90.00
_cell.angle_beta   90.00
_cell.angle_gamma   90.00
#
_symmetry.space_group_name_H-M   'P 1'
#
loop_
_entity.id
_entity.type
_entity.pdbx_description
1 polymer ?
#
loop_
_entity_poly.entity_id
_entity_poly.type
_entity_poly.pdbx_seq_one_letter_code
_entity_poly.pdbx_strand_id
1 'polypeptide(L)'
;MAGESGAQPMSYTDTNGITFTVTAKANAGQTVNVQNVGLAVTGGSSETRIDGSESLELALSVSGGNLASLSASFLVGSLGTDEGFDVTDGTSTVVIAELADSLVEYGTGKELDGLVPLTESNVSTWSINFSVNAGYPDTKGILNALLLNYTVATETNPPVQYPLYAEADQLYSNNVAYDLTSESYSYSEIFRTETYPYPVFNDSHGTPLVSWNDSTFVVFADAGRRVKIAKITGDTVEEAYLDNVEYQTEDFYANSDGDPDNDIVGPDFYRMIEADGHHDLCMSIDKDGYIHIVGDMHNFPDVAGNMDHLPMRYFNSHCLYWRSDNPGDISSFSFKGDDPTTCPQGYGFTYLQFHKDLEGELFFSSRAFQGDPAKRARRAQATSRYDAENGTWSIVGGKAFEPDGYDVTFWEDNAEGGGSYVKMYGDLSFDRENKMHMATGILNYDADVVQTVWAVLTDLLYLQSTDGGLTMKKTDGSVVSIPARAEAGANQAEIIYTTDYLSDPDNQEYLNAPVQIAHDISNNPYVLCKPKHTDGLTILSQGPTKLFGWSAAHGWTGYEDVVSDYQYFFTDPAGVMTVINESKVTRFWDAASNSVVTADWDRVKAYDREYVKMTGNLQVLCEDTATGELVVKRMEITRPGLGLITPPTDPVTNHPPEITGAATINGTALSVAATDADGDPLTYTWSMAYGPADVSFSLNGTEASSNTVATFTQSGSYELKVAVSDGIETRISTCSFIHVAGDPNAPRITTEANASPAALILGETAALSVGATNAAAGGNAIYTWLKSSGPGSVSFSVNGTTSSSTTEASFDATGTYELQVTISNSAGTASSSCTVDVNGLPPVPANGYLAIDFSSQAFESFVNDNEFFDRTGTVEVVESGAGVRFIGDLWKAFPIDYQMTADTVLEFDFSCLNEGELHAIAMTDTPSWDFTGSRYDLIKLHGTDSGLYIMDRDGGYTGGTNRYSIAIGQLLTLNTEQKNYLDFVNADNSGEITPDAQSTFANVIIYEPAGDADGDGQSNLAEIRLGTDPADAASMFGINGGTVLPDLGKIRISWPSQADIQYRVSASPDLAEWNVVRGWAVAQTPPEDVFEADLAPSNGFFKVEAQIQ
;
A
#
# COMPACT_ATOMS: atom_id res chain seq x y z
N MET A 1 -31.95 1.09 -33.79
CA MET A 1 -32.87 2.06 -34.44
C MET A 1 -32.02 3.22 -34.91
N ALA A 2 -32.20 3.66 -36.16
CA ALA A 2 -31.54 4.85 -36.70
C ALA A 2 -32.24 6.12 -36.21
N GLY A 3 -31.48 7.09 -35.72
CA GLY A 3 -31.92 8.43 -35.34
C GLY A 3 -30.76 9.41 -35.48
N GLU A 4 -31.00 10.52 -36.16
CA GLU A 4 -30.06 11.58 -36.52
C GLU A 4 -29.54 12.36 -35.30
N SER A 5 -28.32 12.91 -35.41
CA SER A 5 -27.63 13.86 -34.51
C SER A 5 -27.87 13.69 -32.99
N GLY A 6 -26.87 13.15 -32.28
CA GLY A 6 -26.84 13.09 -30.83
C GLY A 6 -26.59 11.69 -30.30
N ALA A 7 -25.34 11.22 -30.37
CA ALA A 7 -24.93 10.09 -29.55
C ALA A 7 -25.10 10.50 -28.08
N GLN A 8 -25.86 9.72 -27.30
CA GLN A 8 -25.94 9.92 -25.86
C GLN A 8 -24.53 9.72 -25.28
N PRO A 9 -24.02 10.63 -24.45
CA PRO A 9 -22.74 10.43 -23.76
C PRO A 9 -22.79 9.10 -23.03
N MET A 10 -21.75 8.27 -23.18
CA MET A 10 -21.67 7.04 -22.40
C MET A 10 -20.87 7.35 -21.14
N SER A 11 -21.57 7.26 -20.00
CA SER A 11 -21.01 7.52 -18.68
C SER A 11 -20.82 6.20 -17.92
N TYR A 12 -19.64 5.99 -17.36
CA TYR A 12 -19.32 4.88 -16.48
C TYR A 12 -18.89 5.45 -15.12
N THR A 13 -19.53 5.01 -14.05
CA THR A 13 -19.15 5.37 -12.67
C THR A 13 -18.55 4.15 -12.00
N ASP A 14 -17.32 4.27 -11.51
CA ASP A 14 -16.67 3.19 -10.77
C ASP A 14 -17.18 3.08 -9.32
N THR A 15 -16.71 2.08 -8.59
CA THR A 15 -17.08 1.85 -7.18
C THR A 15 -16.60 2.95 -6.22
N ASN A 16 -15.69 3.81 -6.66
CA ASN A 16 -15.16 4.95 -5.91
C ASN A 16 -15.91 6.27 -6.22
N GLY A 17 -16.95 6.21 -7.06
CA GLY A 17 -17.78 7.37 -7.42
C GLY A 17 -17.21 8.24 -8.54
N ILE A 18 -16.16 7.82 -9.23
CA ILE A 18 -15.54 8.56 -10.34
C ILE A 18 -16.34 8.27 -11.61
N THR A 19 -16.82 9.32 -12.29
CA THR A 19 -17.62 9.18 -13.52
C THR A 19 -16.83 9.59 -14.76
N PHE A 20 -16.67 8.66 -15.70
CA PHE A 20 -16.02 8.84 -17.01
C PHE A 20 -17.07 9.00 -18.09
N THR A 21 -17.02 10.07 -18.88
CA THR A 21 -17.97 10.29 -19.97
C THR A 21 -17.25 10.50 -21.31
N VAL A 22 -17.53 9.61 -22.28
CA VAL A 22 -16.99 9.69 -23.65
C VAL A 22 -18.04 10.21 -24.62
N THR A 23 -17.68 11.22 -25.41
CA THR A 23 -18.52 11.75 -26.48
C THR A 23 -17.75 11.77 -27.80
N ALA A 24 -18.36 11.23 -28.85
CA ALA A 24 -17.83 11.29 -30.22
C ALA A 24 -18.81 12.08 -31.10
N LYS A 25 -18.29 13.03 -31.88
CA LYS A 25 -19.11 13.87 -32.77
C LYS A 25 -18.53 13.86 -34.18
N ALA A 26 -19.37 13.49 -35.15
CA ALA A 26 -19.07 13.63 -36.58
C ALA A 26 -19.76 14.90 -37.12
N ASN A 27 -19.20 15.51 -38.16
CA ASN A 27 -19.85 16.61 -38.87
C ASN A 27 -21.07 16.12 -39.69
N ALA A 28 -22.02 17.02 -39.91
CA ALA A 28 -23.42 16.73 -40.25
C ALA A 28 -23.64 15.74 -41.41
N GLY A 29 -24.43 14.68 -41.15
CA GLY A 29 -25.05 13.83 -42.16
C GLY A 29 -24.80 12.32 -42.05
N GLN A 30 -24.01 11.84 -41.08
CA GLN A 30 -23.67 10.41 -40.97
C GLN A 30 -23.96 9.79 -39.60
N THR A 31 -24.07 8.45 -39.55
CA THR A 31 -24.44 7.66 -38.37
C THR A 31 -23.18 7.05 -37.73
N VAL A 32 -22.91 7.36 -36.46
CA VAL A 32 -21.88 6.70 -35.65
C VAL A 32 -22.55 5.63 -34.79
N ASN A 33 -22.13 4.36 -34.93
CA ASN A 33 -22.58 3.28 -34.05
C ASN A 33 -21.47 2.99 -33.03
N VAL A 34 -21.72 3.30 -31.76
CA VAL A 34 -20.84 2.90 -30.65
C VAL A 34 -21.43 1.62 -30.04
N GLN A 35 -20.66 0.53 -30.05
CA GLN A 35 -21.01 -0.72 -29.35
C GLN A 35 -19.81 -1.22 -28.54
N ASN A 36 -20.08 -1.78 -27.35
CA ASN A 36 -19.11 -2.33 -26.39
C ASN A 36 -18.02 -1.35 -25.92
N VAL A 37 -18.35 -0.52 -24.91
CA VAL A 37 -17.31 0.07 -24.06
C VAL A 37 -17.03 -0.90 -22.93
N GLY A 38 -15.90 -1.59 -23.04
CA GLY A 38 -15.26 -2.29 -21.93
C GLY A 38 -14.06 -1.47 -21.48
N LEU A 39 -14.12 -0.92 -20.28
CA LEU A 39 -12.92 -0.49 -19.55
C LEU A 39 -12.47 -1.70 -18.75
N ALA A 40 -11.45 -2.39 -19.26
CA ALA A 40 -10.69 -3.37 -18.50
C ALA A 40 -9.21 -3.12 -18.79
N VAL A 41 -8.40 -3.16 -17.74
CA VAL A 41 -6.97 -3.42 -17.84
C VAL A 41 -6.80 -4.63 -18.79
N THR A 42 -5.98 -4.42 -19.82
CA THR A 42 -5.55 -5.35 -20.89
C THR A 42 -6.61 -5.99 -21.80
N GLY A 43 -6.66 -5.50 -23.05
CA GLY A 43 -6.84 -6.34 -24.25
C GLY A 43 -8.24 -6.43 -24.88
N GLY A 44 -8.50 -5.58 -25.86
CA GLY A 44 -9.61 -5.77 -26.82
C GLY A 44 -9.56 -4.74 -27.96
N SER A 45 -9.57 -5.21 -29.21
CA SER A 45 -9.61 -4.34 -30.40
C SER A 45 -11.06 -4.17 -30.91
N SER A 46 -11.37 -2.98 -31.41
CA SER A 46 -12.57 -2.72 -32.23
C SER A 46 -12.19 -1.92 -33.47
N GLU A 47 -12.72 -2.29 -34.63
CA GLU A 47 -12.53 -1.56 -35.90
C GLU A 47 -13.66 -0.54 -36.08
N THR A 48 -13.30 0.73 -36.26
CA THR A 48 -14.20 1.75 -36.83
C THR A 48 -13.66 2.14 -38.20
N ARG A 49 -14.47 2.00 -39.26
CA ARG A 49 -14.08 2.36 -40.63
C ARG A 49 -14.82 3.64 -41.06
N ILE A 50 -14.06 4.66 -41.47
CA ILE A 50 -14.57 5.92 -42.02
C ILE A 50 -14.01 6.05 -43.45
N ASP A 51 -14.88 6.19 -44.45
CA ASP A 51 -14.48 6.38 -45.86
C ASP A 51 -14.61 7.89 -46.20
N GLY A 52 -13.50 8.58 -46.47
CA GLY A 52 -13.48 9.93 -47.06
C GLY A 52 -13.11 11.10 -46.12
N SER A 53 -12.74 12.23 -46.73
CA SER A 53 -12.14 13.42 -46.08
C SER A 53 -13.04 14.06 -45.01
N GLU A 54 -12.77 13.81 -43.73
CA GLU A 54 -13.57 14.30 -42.60
C GLU A 54 -12.69 14.55 -41.35
N SER A 55 -13.21 15.37 -40.42
CA SER A 55 -12.63 15.66 -39.09
C SER A 55 -13.40 14.90 -38.01
N LEU A 56 -12.67 14.21 -37.12
CA LEU A 56 -13.22 13.51 -35.96
C LEU A 56 -12.86 14.29 -34.69
N GLU A 57 -13.86 14.54 -33.83
CA GLU A 57 -13.65 15.14 -32.51
C GLU A 57 -13.99 14.09 -31.43
N LEU A 58 -13.01 13.79 -30.59
CA LEU A 58 -13.13 12.91 -29.43
C LEU A 58 -12.96 13.74 -28.17
N ALA A 59 -13.96 13.69 -27.28
CA ALA A 59 -13.94 14.40 -26.00
C ALA A 59 -14.12 13.41 -24.84
N LEU A 60 -13.20 13.46 -23.88
CA LEU A 60 -13.32 12.78 -22.60
C LEU A 60 -13.56 13.84 -21.51
N SER A 61 -14.50 13.55 -20.61
CA SER A 61 -14.73 14.35 -19.40
C SER A 61 -14.73 13.44 -18.18
N VAL A 62 -14.12 13.94 -17.10
CA VAL A 62 -13.95 13.24 -15.82
C VAL A 62 -14.49 14.13 -14.71
N SER A 63 -15.29 13.58 -13.80
CA SER A 63 -15.84 14.34 -12.66
C SER A 63 -15.99 13.47 -11.40
N GLY A 64 -15.56 14.02 -10.26
CA GLY A 64 -15.64 13.40 -8.93
C GLY A 64 -14.41 12.54 -8.56
N GLY A 65 -14.08 12.48 -7.26
CA GLY A 65 -13.00 11.66 -6.69
C GLY A 65 -11.57 12.21 -6.85
N ASN A 66 -10.60 11.55 -6.20
CA ASN A 66 -9.15 11.76 -6.41
C ASN A 66 -8.66 10.75 -7.47
N LEU A 67 -7.98 11.24 -8.51
CA LEU A 67 -7.51 10.45 -9.64
C LEU A 67 -5.97 10.39 -9.64
N ALA A 68 -5.38 9.20 -9.47
CA ALA A 68 -3.91 9.06 -9.41
C ALA A 68 -3.24 8.97 -10.80
N SER A 69 -3.92 8.38 -11.79
CA SER A 69 -3.46 8.35 -13.18
C SER A 69 -4.66 8.21 -14.15
N LEU A 70 -4.51 8.73 -15.37
CA LEU A 70 -5.49 8.58 -16.45
C LEU A 70 -4.77 8.21 -17.73
N SER A 71 -5.13 7.08 -18.35
CA SER A 71 -4.66 6.71 -19.67
C SER A 71 -5.84 6.51 -20.63
N ALA A 72 -5.69 6.99 -21.86
CA ALA A 72 -6.64 6.76 -22.94
C ALA A 72 -5.87 6.33 -24.19
N SER A 73 -6.33 5.28 -24.86
CA SER A 73 -5.74 4.75 -26.08
C SER A 73 -6.72 4.90 -27.23
N PHE A 74 -6.29 5.52 -28.32
CA PHE A 74 -7.09 5.62 -29.54
C PHE A 74 -6.39 4.87 -30.68
N LEU A 75 -7.12 3.98 -31.36
CA LEU A 75 -6.64 3.29 -32.55
C LEU A 75 -7.19 4.00 -33.78
N VAL A 76 -6.33 4.51 -34.65
CA VAL A 76 -6.74 5.24 -35.87
C VAL A 76 -6.24 4.48 -37.10
N GLY A 77 -7.17 4.09 -37.98
CA GLY A 77 -6.86 3.48 -39.27
C GLY A 77 -6.31 4.50 -40.28
N SER A 78 -5.78 4.01 -41.41
CA SER A 78 -4.94 4.76 -42.37
C SER A 78 -5.30 6.23 -42.61
N LEU A 79 -4.32 7.11 -42.42
CA LEU A 79 -4.35 8.53 -42.76
C LEU A 79 -3.46 8.80 -43.98
N GLY A 80 -3.78 9.85 -44.74
CA GLY A 80 -3.05 10.23 -45.97
C GLY A 80 -1.73 10.94 -45.66
N THR A 81 -0.81 10.98 -46.62
CA THR A 81 0.45 11.72 -46.49
C THR A 81 0.22 13.19 -46.84
N ASP A 82 -0.08 13.99 -45.81
CA ASP A 82 0.08 15.46 -45.66
C ASP A 82 -0.96 15.92 -44.62
N GLU A 83 -0.74 15.55 -43.36
CA GLU A 83 -1.68 15.82 -42.28
C GLU A 83 -1.01 16.59 -41.12
N GLY A 84 -1.80 17.44 -40.46
CA GLY A 84 -1.41 18.15 -39.25
C GLY A 84 -2.27 17.67 -38.07
N PHE A 85 -1.64 17.47 -36.91
CA PHE A 85 -2.31 17.09 -35.67
C PHE A 85 -2.31 18.26 -34.68
N ASP A 86 -3.50 18.60 -34.19
CA ASP A 86 -3.69 19.69 -33.23
C ASP A 86 -4.41 19.19 -31.97
N VAL A 87 -3.87 19.53 -30.80
CA VAL A 87 -4.57 19.34 -29.51
C VAL A 87 -5.11 20.68 -29.06
N THR A 88 -6.38 20.72 -28.64
CA THR A 88 -7.04 21.94 -28.19
C THR A 88 -7.63 21.74 -26.79
N ASP A 89 -7.18 22.55 -25.85
CA ASP A 89 -7.67 22.60 -24.45
C ASP A 89 -8.89 23.52 -24.27
N GLY A 90 -9.47 24.01 -25.37
CA GLY A 90 -10.58 24.98 -25.37
C GLY A 90 -10.15 26.45 -25.32
N THR A 91 -8.87 26.76 -25.09
CA THR A 91 -8.31 28.13 -25.10
C THR A 91 -7.03 28.29 -25.92
N SER A 92 -6.25 27.22 -26.09
CA SER A 92 -4.99 27.13 -26.84
C SER A 92 -5.04 25.98 -27.83
N THR A 93 -4.41 26.16 -29.00
CA THR A 93 -4.19 25.07 -29.97
C THR A 93 -2.68 24.88 -30.12
N VAL A 94 -2.20 23.66 -29.84
CA VAL A 94 -0.80 23.28 -30.07
C VAL A 94 -0.75 22.42 -31.34
N VAL A 95 -0.07 22.94 -32.36
CA VAL A 95 0.20 22.22 -33.61
C VAL A 95 1.40 21.30 -33.38
N ILE A 96 1.19 19.99 -33.46
CA ILE A 96 2.21 19.01 -33.06
C ILE A 96 3.21 18.73 -34.18
N ALA A 97 2.82 18.79 -35.46
CA ALA A 97 3.73 18.76 -36.62
C ALA A 97 2.99 18.99 -37.96
N GLU A 98 3.69 19.47 -39.00
CA GLU A 98 3.39 19.13 -40.42
C GLU A 98 4.06 17.78 -40.73
N LEU A 99 3.29 16.74 -41.09
CA LEU A 99 3.83 15.42 -41.44
C LEU A 99 4.51 15.44 -42.82
N ALA A 100 5.78 15.83 -42.88
CA ALA A 100 6.61 15.56 -44.05
C ALA A 100 7.08 14.09 -44.02
N ASP A 101 6.56 13.30 -44.95
CA ASP A 101 6.96 11.95 -45.38
C ASP A 101 7.52 10.95 -44.33
N SER A 102 6.71 9.92 -44.07
CA SER A 102 7.07 8.60 -43.49
C SER A 102 7.66 8.59 -42.08
N LEU A 103 6.77 8.48 -41.07
CA LEU A 103 7.11 8.08 -39.71
C LEU A 103 7.46 6.58 -39.65
N VAL A 104 8.67 6.22 -40.07
CA VAL A 104 9.31 4.93 -39.72
C VAL A 104 10.40 5.14 -38.64
N GLU A 105 10.68 6.38 -38.24
CA GLU A 105 11.84 6.73 -37.41
C GLU A 105 11.51 7.38 -36.05
N TYR A 106 10.31 7.15 -35.50
CA TYR A 106 10.01 7.45 -34.09
C TYR A 106 9.66 6.14 -33.36
N GLY A 107 10.67 5.52 -32.75
CA GLY A 107 10.54 4.31 -31.94
C GLY A 107 9.86 4.54 -30.59
N THR A 108 9.51 3.45 -29.92
CA THR A 108 8.97 3.41 -28.55
C THR A 108 9.89 4.14 -27.55
N GLY A 109 9.33 5.03 -26.73
CA GLY A 109 10.01 5.61 -25.56
C GLY A 109 10.54 7.05 -25.67
N LYS A 110 9.90 7.96 -26.43
CA LYS A 110 10.19 9.40 -26.36
C LYS A 110 8.99 10.21 -25.87
N GLU A 111 9.21 11.07 -24.89
CA GLU A 111 8.24 12.04 -24.37
C GLU A 111 8.11 13.27 -25.29
N LEU A 112 6.93 13.88 -25.31
CA LEU A 112 6.63 15.10 -26.08
C LEU A 112 6.96 16.34 -25.23
N ASP A 113 7.97 17.10 -25.63
CA ASP A 113 8.30 18.39 -25.00
C ASP A 113 7.33 19.50 -25.45
N GLY A 114 6.90 20.36 -24.51
CA GLY A 114 6.18 21.61 -24.80
C GLY A 114 4.75 21.73 -24.30
N LEU A 115 4.26 20.79 -23.49
CA LEU A 115 2.97 20.95 -22.81
C LEU A 115 3.12 21.86 -21.58
N VAL A 116 2.27 22.89 -21.50
CA VAL A 116 2.23 23.78 -20.33
C VAL A 116 1.48 23.07 -19.18
N PRO A 117 1.98 23.09 -17.93
CA PRO A 117 1.28 22.51 -16.79
C PRO A 117 -0.10 23.12 -16.59
N LEU A 118 -1.13 22.28 -16.48
CA LEU A 118 -2.48 22.72 -16.12
C LEU A 118 -2.51 23.03 -14.62
N THR A 119 -3.09 24.17 -14.24
CA THR A 119 -3.41 24.50 -12.84
C THR A 119 -4.91 24.29 -12.62
N GLU A 120 -5.35 24.01 -11.39
CA GLU A 120 -6.72 23.60 -11.02
C GLU A 120 -7.87 24.51 -11.49
N SER A 121 -7.61 25.70 -12.03
CA SER A 121 -8.65 26.71 -12.20
C SER A 121 -9.32 26.83 -13.57
N ASN A 122 -8.92 26.11 -14.63
CA ASN A 122 -9.68 26.01 -15.89
C ASN A 122 -9.26 24.72 -16.62
N VAL A 123 -10.11 23.69 -16.79
CA VAL A 123 -10.94 23.44 -17.99
C VAL A 123 -11.74 22.15 -17.75
N SER A 124 -13.03 22.10 -18.10
CA SER A 124 -13.93 20.95 -17.88
C SER A 124 -14.03 19.94 -19.05
N THR A 125 -13.27 20.12 -20.14
CA THR A 125 -13.30 19.28 -21.36
C THR A 125 -12.02 19.42 -22.17
N TRP A 126 -11.39 18.31 -22.59
CA TRP A 126 -10.31 18.30 -23.59
C TRP A 126 -10.76 17.65 -24.90
N SER A 127 -10.21 18.12 -26.03
CA SER A 127 -10.56 17.63 -27.38
C SER A 127 -9.33 17.37 -28.23
N ILE A 128 -9.32 16.23 -28.91
CA ILE A 128 -8.33 15.90 -29.94
C ILE A 128 -9.01 16.09 -31.31
N ASN A 129 -8.43 16.94 -32.17
CA ASN A 129 -8.99 17.27 -33.47
C ASN A 129 -8.08 16.76 -34.59
N PHE A 130 -8.64 15.97 -35.51
CA PHE A 130 -7.96 15.53 -36.73
C PHE A 130 -8.46 16.36 -37.92
N SER A 131 -7.58 16.93 -38.74
CA SER A 131 -7.98 17.66 -39.95
C SER A 131 -7.21 17.18 -41.18
N VAL A 132 -7.96 16.81 -42.24
CA VAL A 132 -7.42 16.30 -43.50
C VAL A 132 -7.63 17.35 -44.59
N ASN A 133 -6.55 17.80 -45.24
CA ASN A 133 -6.63 18.68 -46.41
C ASN A 133 -6.50 17.85 -47.70
N ALA A 134 -7.55 17.76 -48.50
CA ALA A 134 -7.61 16.83 -49.63
C ALA A 134 -6.72 17.29 -50.80
N GLY A 135 -5.59 16.61 -51.01
CA GLY A 135 -4.76 16.75 -52.21
C GLY A 135 -3.88 15.54 -52.45
N TYR A 136 -4.29 14.67 -53.39
CA TYR A 136 -3.59 13.51 -53.98
C TYR A 136 -3.87 12.12 -53.36
N PRO A 137 -4.17 11.10 -54.22
CA PRO A 137 -4.25 9.71 -53.81
C PRO A 137 -2.89 9.02 -53.98
N ASP A 138 -2.66 8.02 -53.14
CA ASP A 138 -1.65 6.96 -53.28
C ASP A 138 -0.29 7.15 -52.57
N THR A 139 -0.32 7.16 -51.23
CA THR A 139 0.71 6.51 -50.37
C THR A 139 0.10 6.16 -49.00
N LYS A 140 0.26 4.92 -48.53
CA LYS A 140 -0.30 4.41 -47.26
C LYS A 140 0.78 4.39 -46.17
N GLY A 141 0.60 5.15 -45.10
CA GLY A 141 1.29 5.00 -43.82
C GLY A 141 0.33 4.45 -42.74
N ILE A 142 0.88 3.82 -41.70
CA ILE A 142 0.12 3.28 -40.55
C ILE A 142 0.65 3.94 -39.27
N LEU A 143 -0.24 4.57 -38.48
CA LEU A 143 0.04 5.00 -37.10
C LEU A 143 -0.62 3.98 -36.16
N ASN A 144 0.16 3.22 -35.38
CA ASN A 144 -0.37 2.09 -34.62
C ASN A 144 -0.85 2.45 -33.19
N ALA A 145 -0.37 3.54 -32.59
CA ALA A 145 -0.82 3.99 -31.26
C ALA A 145 -0.40 5.44 -30.99
N LEU A 146 -1.26 6.21 -30.33
CA LEU A 146 -0.91 7.46 -29.64
C LEU A 146 -1.20 7.25 -28.16
N LEU A 147 -0.16 7.31 -27.32
CA LEU A 147 -0.25 7.21 -25.87
C LEU A 147 -0.09 8.60 -25.28
N LEU A 148 -1.10 9.10 -24.57
CA LEU A 148 -1.02 10.32 -23.78
C LEU A 148 -0.98 9.92 -22.30
N ASN A 149 0.18 10.08 -21.68
CA ASN A 149 0.35 9.96 -20.23
C ASN A 149 0.36 11.36 -19.64
N TYR A 150 -0.41 11.57 -18.58
CA TYR A 150 -0.32 12.79 -17.78
C TYR A 150 -0.39 12.42 -16.30
N THR A 151 0.52 13.01 -15.52
CA THR A 151 0.53 12.96 -14.06
C THR A 151 -0.01 14.30 -13.56
N VAL A 152 -1.16 14.30 -12.89
CA VAL A 152 -1.64 15.51 -12.21
C VAL A 152 -0.76 15.69 -10.97
N ALA A 153 0.12 16.69 -10.98
CA ALA A 153 0.70 17.19 -9.75
C ALA A 153 -0.43 17.92 -9.00
N THR A 154 -1.09 17.23 -8.08
CA THR A 154 -2.01 17.87 -7.15
C THR A 154 -1.18 18.78 -6.24
N GLU A 155 -1.26 20.09 -6.42
CA GLU A 155 -1.03 21.04 -5.32
C GLU A 155 -2.17 20.89 -4.31
N THR A 156 -2.23 19.73 -3.65
CA THR A 156 -2.90 19.63 -2.36
C THR A 156 -1.82 19.87 -1.34
N ASN A 157 -1.82 21.05 -0.73
CA ASN A 157 -1.30 21.19 0.63
C ASN A 157 -2.42 20.75 1.60
N PRO A 158 -2.36 19.52 2.15
CA PRO A 158 -2.80 19.23 3.51
C PRO A 158 -1.60 18.69 4.31
N PRO A 159 -1.65 18.72 5.65
CA PRO A 159 -0.50 18.39 6.48
C PRO A 159 -0.18 16.90 6.32
N VAL A 160 0.87 16.58 5.57
CA VAL A 160 1.44 15.24 5.61
C VAL A 160 2.20 15.16 6.93
N GLN A 161 1.72 14.34 7.86
CA GLN A 161 2.50 13.87 8.98
C GLN A 161 3.37 12.73 8.44
N TYR A 162 4.68 12.97 8.32
CA TYR A 162 5.69 12.17 7.61
C TYR A 162 6.28 11.00 8.44
N PRO A 163 5.86 9.74 8.36
CA PRO A 163 6.15 8.74 9.41
C PRO A 163 7.64 8.44 9.74
N LEU A 164 8.60 8.62 8.83
CA LEU A 164 10.02 8.32 9.09
C LEU A 164 10.77 9.40 9.87
N TYR A 165 10.45 10.68 9.64
CA TYR A 165 11.08 11.84 10.29
C TYR A 165 10.07 12.96 10.64
N ALA A 166 8.76 12.65 10.73
CA ALA A 166 7.62 13.54 11.05
C ALA A 166 7.86 14.37 12.30
N GLU A 167 8.70 13.85 13.16
CA GLU A 167 9.02 14.42 14.43
C GLU A 167 10.28 15.28 14.41
N ALA A 168 11.02 15.40 13.32
CA ALA A 168 12.20 16.29 13.29
C ALA A 168 11.80 17.76 13.52
N ASP A 169 10.74 18.24 12.86
CA ASP A 169 10.15 19.56 13.10
C ASP A 169 9.38 19.64 14.43
N GLN A 170 8.93 18.50 14.96
CA GLN A 170 8.30 18.44 16.28
C GLN A 170 9.31 18.20 17.40
N LEU A 171 10.57 17.88 17.13
CA LEU A 171 11.57 17.58 18.16
C LEU A 171 11.72 18.81 19.05
N TYR A 172 11.55 19.99 18.46
CA TYR A 172 11.58 21.28 19.13
C TYR A 172 10.36 22.12 18.73
N SER A 173 9.50 22.43 19.70
CA SER A 173 8.28 23.27 19.50
C SER A 173 8.53 24.75 19.16
N ASN A 174 9.74 25.14 18.80
CA ASN A 174 10.17 26.53 18.83
C ASN A 174 10.50 27.09 17.45
N ASN A 175 9.83 28.19 17.10
CA ASN A 175 10.12 28.99 15.92
C ASN A 175 10.98 30.22 16.25
N VAL A 176 11.67 30.23 17.39
CA VAL A 176 12.40 31.40 17.91
C VAL A 176 13.80 31.01 18.37
N ALA A 177 14.80 31.77 17.93
CA ALA A 177 16.17 31.63 18.39
C ALA A 177 16.29 31.74 19.92
N TYR A 178 17.19 30.96 20.51
CA TYR A 178 17.62 31.09 21.91
C TYR A 178 19.11 31.42 22.00
N ASP A 179 19.55 31.79 23.21
CA ASP A 179 20.96 32.06 23.50
C ASP A 179 21.79 30.78 23.45
N LEU A 180 22.53 30.60 22.35
CA LEU A 180 23.40 29.44 22.12
C LEU A 180 24.53 29.31 23.15
N THR A 181 24.85 30.36 23.92
CA THR A 181 25.85 30.27 24.99
C THR A 181 25.34 29.57 26.25
N SER A 182 24.03 29.33 26.32
CA SER A 182 23.39 28.61 27.43
C SER A 182 23.42 27.10 27.29
N GLU A 183 23.79 26.57 26.12
CA GLU A 183 23.88 25.13 25.88
C GLU A 183 24.91 24.43 26.77
N SER A 184 24.65 23.18 27.11
CA SER A 184 25.63 22.30 27.75
C SER A 184 25.78 20.99 27.00
N TYR A 185 26.98 20.42 27.03
CA TYR A 185 27.36 19.29 26.19
C TYR A 185 27.91 18.13 27.02
N SER A 186 27.53 16.91 26.67
CA SER A 186 28.15 15.68 27.17
C SER A 186 28.60 14.79 26.02
N TYR A 187 29.66 14.02 26.26
CA TYR A 187 30.32 13.24 25.21
C TYR A 187 30.36 11.75 25.58
N SER A 188 30.23 10.89 24.59
CA SER A 188 30.40 9.44 24.75
C SER A 188 31.06 8.83 23.52
N GLU A 189 31.86 7.79 23.73
CA GLU A 189 32.40 6.93 22.68
C GLU A 189 31.53 5.67 22.59
N ILE A 190 31.08 5.32 21.38
CA ILE A 190 30.21 4.15 21.15
C ILE A 190 30.88 3.04 20.34
N PHE A 191 31.95 3.37 19.62
CA PHE A 191 32.69 2.43 18.79
C PHE A 191 34.13 2.85 18.65
N ARG A 192 35.03 1.86 18.60
CA ARG A 192 36.45 2.03 18.31
C ARG A 192 36.96 0.81 17.55
N THR A 193 37.69 1.04 16.48
CA THR A 193 38.37 -0.04 15.73
C THR A 193 39.59 -0.57 16.49
N GLU A 194 40.06 -1.75 16.15
CA GLU A 194 41.39 -2.21 16.59
C GLU A 194 42.52 -1.28 16.09
N THR A 195 43.68 -1.29 16.77
CA THR A 195 44.83 -0.43 16.43
C THR A 195 45.38 -0.71 15.04
N TYR A 196 45.78 0.34 14.31
CA TYR A 196 46.24 0.31 12.92
C TYR A 196 45.18 -0.04 11.87
N PRO A 197 43.96 0.53 11.88
CA PRO A 197 43.15 0.52 10.68
C PRO A 197 43.90 1.33 9.60
N TYR A 198 43.85 0.89 8.36
CA TYR A 198 44.35 1.73 7.28
C TYR A 198 43.48 3.01 7.27
N PRO A 199 44.05 4.23 7.23
CA PRO A 199 43.26 5.44 7.18
C PRO A 199 42.59 5.50 5.81
N VAL A 200 41.42 4.86 5.69
CA VAL A 200 40.54 4.90 4.49
C VAL A 200 40.12 6.34 4.16
N PHE A 201 40.40 7.27 5.06
CA PHE A 201 39.80 8.59 5.10
C PHE A 201 40.88 9.63 5.36
N ASN A 202 41.79 9.90 4.42
CA ASN A 202 42.83 10.91 4.68
C ASN A 202 42.18 12.29 4.89
N ASP A 203 41.11 12.57 4.13
CA ASP A 203 40.21 13.74 4.21
C ASP A 203 38.78 13.33 3.79
N SER A 204 38.15 12.39 4.49
CA SER A 204 36.93 11.70 4.03
C SER A 204 35.87 12.64 3.47
N HIS A 205 35.60 12.46 2.19
CA HIS A 205 34.55 13.17 1.45
C HIS A 205 33.22 12.40 1.47
N GLY A 206 33.31 11.11 1.78
CA GLY A 206 32.17 10.19 1.88
C GLY A 206 31.40 10.23 3.21
N THR A 207 30.30 9.48 3.24
CA THR A 207 29.44 9.26 4.41
C THR A 207 29.64 7.84 4.96
N PRO A 208 30.77 7.50 5.60
CA PRO A 208 31.08 6.13 6.03
C PRO A 208 30.35 5.68 7.31
N LEU A 209 29.42 6.49 7.83
CA LEU A 209 28.58 6.12 8.95
C LEU A 209 27.15 6.59 8.72
N VAL A 210 26.20 5.83 9.26
CA VAL A 210 24.78 6.16 9.21
C VAL A 210 24.07 5.53 10.41
N SER A 211 23.16 6.28 11.02
CA SER A 211 22.24 5.74 12.03
C SER A 211 20.90 5.37 11.41
N TRP A 212 20.35 4.25 11.85
CA TRP A 212 19.03 3.78 11.47
C TRP A 212 18.43 2.99 12.63
N ASN A 213 17.21 3.35 13.03
CA ASN A 213 16.56 2.89 14.25
C ASN A 213 17.45 3.11 15.48
N ASP A 214 17.67 2.07 16.29
CA ASP A 214 18.48 2.07 17.50
C ASP A 214 19.97 1.78 17.24
N SER A 215 20.35 1.65 15.96
CA SER A 215 21.66 1.18 15.54
C SER A 215 22.47 2.25 14.79
N THR A 216 23.78 2.21 14.97
CA THR A 216 24.74 2.98 14.16
C THR A 216 25.57 2.00 13.33
N PHE A 217 25.70 2.27 12.04
CA PHE A 217 26.49 1.48 11.10
C PHE A 217 27.72 2.27 10.68
N VAL A 218 28.86 1.57 10.55
CA VAL A 218 30.13 2.17 10.13
C VAL A 218 30.78 1.25 9.10
N VAL A 219 31.17 1.81 7.95
CA VAL A 219 31.99 1.11 6.95
C VAL A 219 33.43 1.61 7.04
N PHE A 220 34.39 0.69 7.09
CA PHE A 220 35.83 0.99 7.26
C PHE A 220 36.70 -0.13 6.67
N ALA A 221 38.01 0.04 6.62
CA ALA A 221 38.94 -1.02 6.24
C ALA A 221 39.80 -1.48 7.42
N ASP A 222 40.02 -2.79 7.51
CA ASP A 222 40.90 -3.38 8.50
C ASP A 222 42.40 -3.09 8.21
N ALA A 223 43.29 -3.56 9.09
CA ALA A 223 44.75 -3.41 8.90
C ALA A 223 45.27 -4.11 7.62
N GLY A 224 44.52 -5.06 7.07
CA GLY A 224 44.77 -5.73 5.79
C GLY A 224 44.14 -5.01 4.59
N ARG A 225 43.51 -3.85 4.79
CA ARG A 225 42.76 -3.05 3.80
C ARG A 225 41.51 -3.74 3.27
N ARG A 226 40.96 -4.72 3.98
CA ARG A 226 39.69 -5.35 3.62
C ARG A 226 38.54 -4.56 4.20
N VAL A 227 37.48 -4.39 3.41
CA VAL A 227 36.31 -3.59 3.80
C VAL A 227 35.45 -4.35 4.80
N LYS A 228 35.14 -3.70 5.92
CA LYS A 228 34.28 -4.18 7.00
C LYS A 228 33.13 -3.22 7.25
N ILE A 229 32.04 -3.78 7.76
CA ILE A 229 30.90 -3.06 8.30
C ILE A 229 30.81 -3.41 9.78
N ALA A 230 30.66 -2.40 10.64
CA ALA A 230 30.26 -2.56 12.03
C ALA A 230 28.80 -2.10 12.20
N LYS A 231 28.01 -2.88 12.94
CA LYS A 231 26.68 -2.51 13.45
C LYS A 231 26.77 -2.38 14.97
N ILE A 232 26.42 -1.21 15.49
CA ILE A 232 26.50 -0.86 16.90
C ILE A 232 25.10 -0.63 17.44
N THR A 233 24.66 -1.45 18.40
CA THR A 233 23.32 -1.41 19.00
C THR A 233 23.46 -1.43 20.53
N GLY A 234 23.27 -0.28 21.17
CA GLY A 234 23.61 -0.10 22.58
C GLY A 234 25.09 -0.41 22.83
N ASP A 235 25.36 -1.42 23.66
CA ASP A 235 26.72 -1.90 23.99
C ASP A 235 27.19 -3.06 23.07
N THR A 236 26.36 -3.52 22.15
CA THR A 236 26.68 -4.65 21.25
C THR A 236 27.30 -4.13 19.96
N VAL A 237 28.39 -4.77 19.53
CA VAL A 237 29.06 -4.50 18.25
C VAL A 237 29.16 -5.80 17.46
N GLU A 238 28.59 -5.78 16.25
CA GLU A 238 28.70 -6.85 15.27
C GLU A 238 29.54 -6.37 14.09
N GLU A 239 30.38 -7.24 13.52
CA GLU A 239 31.21 -6.88 12.38
C GLU A 239 31.19 -7.97 11.30
N ALA A 240 31.15 -7.55 10.04
CA ALA A 240 31.19 -8.42 8.88
C ALA A 240 32.10 -7.82 7.79
N TYR A 241 32.61 -8.66 6.89
CA TYR A 241 33.32 -8.20 5.70
C TYR A 241 32.31 -7.96 4.58
N LEU A 242 32.48 -6.87 3.82
CA LEU A 242 31.66 -6.57 2.66
C LEU A 242 31.80 -7.64 1.57
N ASP A 243 33.04 -8.07 1.35
CA ASP A 243 33.41 -9.21 0.52
C ASP A 243 34.47 -10.04 1.25
N ASN A 244 34.17 -11.30 1.52
CA ASN A 244 35.07 -12.25 2.17
C ASN A 244 35.47 -13.41 1.27
N VAL A 245 35.37 -13.24 -0.06
CA VAL A 245 35.77 -14.23 -1.06
C VAL A 245 37.29 -14.16 -1.24
N GLU A 246 37.94 -15.32 -1.17
CA GLU A 246 39.35 -15.49 -1.53
C GLU A 246 39.45 -15.78 -3.04
N TYR A 247 39.96 -14.82 -3.79
CA TYR A 247 40.12 -14.87 -5.24
C TYR A 247 41.46 -15.53 -5.61
N GLN A 248 41.50 -16.28 -6.72
CA GLN A 248 42.76 -16.82 -7.21
C GLN A 248 43.58 -15.72 -7.92
N THR A 249 44.88 -15.95 -8.13
CA THR A 249 45.76 -14.95 -8.77
C THR A 249 45.28 -14.51 -10.15
N GLU A 250 44.74 -15.45 -10.93
CA GLU A 250 44.17 -15.21 -12.26
C GLU A 250 42.86 -14.41 -12.24
N ASP A 251 42.24 -14.27 -11.07
CA ASP A 251 41.00 -13.52 -10.90
C ASP A 251 41.27 -12.03 -10.61
N PHE A 252 42.52 -11.56 -10.61
CA PHE A 252 42.88 -10.14 -10.46
C PHE A 252 43.26 -9.51 -11.79
N TYR A 253 42.87 -8.24 -11.99
CA TYR A 253 43.21 -7.52 -13.21
C TYR A 253 44.72 -7.28 -13.36
N ALA A 254 45.42 -6.96 -12.26
CA ALA A 254 46.88 -6.79 -12.23
C ALA A 254 47.60 -7.93 -12.96
N ASN A 255 47.24 -9.18 -12.65
CA ASN A 255 47.83 -10.37 -13.29
C ASN A 255 47.53 -10.55 -14.79
N SER A 256 46.71 -9.67 -15.37
CA SER A 256 46.30 -9.66 -16.78
C SER A 256 46.67 -8.39 -17.53
N ASP A 257 47.16 -7.34 -16.85
CA ASP A 257 47.46 -6.03 -17.46
C ASP A 257 48.84 -5.97 -18.15
N GLY A 258 49.72 -6.93 -17.84
CA GLY A 258 51.06 -7.06 -18.40
C GLY A 258 52.15 -6.29 -17.65
N ASP A 259 51.87 -5.72 -16.48
CA ASP A 259 52.81 -5.11 -15.55
C ASP A 259 53.16 -6.06 -14.40
N PRO A 260 54.29 -6.80 -14.46
CA PRO A 260 54.63 -7.76 -13.43
C PRO A 260 54.96 -7.13 -12.05
N ASP A 261 55.05 -5.80 -11.95
CA ASP A 261 55.37 -5.11 -10.70
C ASP A 261 54.15 -5.00 -9.76
N ASN A 262 52.91 -5.13 -10.27
CA ASN A 262 51.68 -5.12 -9.47
C ASN A 262 51.01 -6.52 -9.34
N ASP A 263 51.55 -7.55 -10.01
CA ASP A 263 51.07 -8.93 -10.00
C ASP A 263 50.86 -9.50 -8.58
N ILE A 264 49.69 -10.10 -8.35
CA ILE A 264 49.38 -10.84 -7.13
C ILE A 264 50.01 -12.24 -7.21
N VAL A 265 50.77 -12.63 -6.17
CA VAL A 265 51.63 -13.83 -6.16
C VAL A 265 50.99 -15.09 -5.56
N GLY A 266 49.77 -14.99 -5.04
CA GLY A 266 48.97 -16.09 -4.47
C GLY A 266 47.50 -15.68 -4.30
N PRO A 267 46.61 -16.61 -3.93
CA PRO A 267 45.21 -16.27 -3.64
C PRO A 267 45.12 -15.14 -2.62
N ASP A 268 44.19 -14.21 -2.83
CA ASP A 268 44.02 -13.02 -1.99
C ASP A 268 42.57 -12.52 -1.98
N PHE A 269 42.24 -11.66 -1.03
CA PHE A 269 40.92 -11.03 -0.88
C PHE A 269 40.87 -9.69 -1.61
N TYR A 270 39.65 -9.20 -1.86
CA TYR A 270 39.43 -7.80 -2.23
C TYR A 270 40.00 -6.87 -1.14
N ARG A 271 40.85 -5.92 -1.54
CA ARG A 271 41.52 -4.95 -0.66
C ARG A 271 41.56 -3.59 -1.33
N MET A 272 41.33 -2.53 -0.56
CA MET A 272 41.46 -1.16 -1.04
C MET A 272 42.91 -0.79 -1.38
N ILE A 273 43.09 0.17 -2.30
CA ILE A 273 44.41 0.66 -2.72
C ILE A 273 45.11 1.51 -1.63
N GLU A 274 46.46 1.45 -1.57
CA GLU A 274 47.26 2.09 -0.49
C GLU A 274 47.70 3.52 -0.74
N ALA A 275 47.64 4.02 -1.97
CA ALA A 275 48.41 5.20 -2.36
C ALA A 275 47.53 6.38 -2.78
N ASP A 276 46.21 6.23 -2.69
CA ASP A 276 45.26 7.19 -3.26
C ASP A 276 44.10 7.50 -2.32
N GLY A 277 44.07 8.73 -1.81
CA GLY A 277 43.04 9.22 -0.90
C GLY A 277 41.67 9.50 -1.55
N HIS A 278 41.50 9.25 -2.84
CA HIS A 278 40.19 9.36 -3.51
C HIS A 278 39.30 8.13 -3.32
N HIS A 279 39.89 7.00 -2.91
CA HIS A 279 39.22 5.72 -2.75
C HIS A 279 38.42 5.65 -1.43
N ASP A 280 37.58 6.65 -1.17
CA ASP A 280 36.71 6.68 0.02
C ASP A 280 35.55 5.68 -0.09
N LEU A 281 34.93 5.38 1.05
CA LEU A 281 33.69 4.59 1.15
C LEU A 281 32.54 5.46 1.66
N CYS A 282 31.35 5.21 1.12
CA CYS A 282 30.09 5.80 1.57
C CYS A 282 29.10 4.71 1.88
N MET A 283 28.26 4.97 2.87
CA MET A 283 27.09 4.16 3.15
C MET A 283 25.87 5.00 3.46
N SER A 284 24.71 4.40 3.26
CA SER A 284 23.42 4.90 3.74
C SER A 284 22.44 3.74 3.85
N ILE A 285 21.28 3.99 4.43
CA ILE A 285 20.19 3.02 4.57
C ILE A 285 18.95 3.61 3.91
N ASP A 286 18.34 2.87 2.97
CA ASP A 286 17.10 3.27 2.29
C ASP A 286 15.89 3.23 3.24
N LYS A 287 14.75 3.75 2.80
CA LYS A 287 13.49 3.72 3.58
C LYS A 287 12.99 2.31 3.89
N ASP A 288 13.43 1.31 3.13
CA ASP A 288 13.10 -0.10 3.35
C ASP A 288 14.17 -0.81 4.22
N GLY A 289 15.09 -0.07 4.81
CA GLY A 289 16.10 -0.57 5.75
C GLY A 289 17.30 -1.29 5.11
N TYR A 290 17.41 -1.34 3.78
CA TYR A 290 18.56 -1.96 3.11
C TYR A 290 19.79 -1.05 3.19
N ILE A 291 20.95 -1.66 3.40
CA ILE A 291 22.22 -0.95 3.52
C ILE A 291 22.84 -0.82 2.13
N HIS A 292 23.13 0.41 1.72
CA HIS A 292 23.78 0.77 0.46
C HIS A 292 25.23 1.14 0.75
N ILE A 293 26.18 0.54 0.04
CA ILE A 293 27.61 0.85 0.16
C ILE A 293 28.19 1.11 -1.23
N VAL A 294 28.82 2.27 -1.41
CA VAL A 294 29.46 2.69 -2.66
C VAL A 294 30.84 3.24 -2.32
N GLY A 295 31.89 2.85 -3.05
CA GLY A 295 33.23 3.34 -2.71
C GLY A 295 34.39 2.72 -3.48
N ASP A 296 35.61 3.07 -3.06
CA ASP A 296 36.87 2.58 -3.64
C ASP A 296 37.09 2.99 -5.11
N MET A 297 36.70 4.23 -5.45
CA MET A 297 36.71 4.73 -6.83
C MET A 297 37.46 6.05 -7.00
N HIS A 298 38.35 6.09 -8.00
CA HIS A 298 38.94 7.33 -8.50
C HIS A 298 38.88 7.37 -10.03
N ASN A 299 37.90 8.13 -10.54
CA ASN A 299 37.55 8.18 -11.96
C ASN A 299 37.10 6.81 -12.51
N PHE A 300 36.55 5.95 -11.66
CA PHE A 300 36.10 4.61 -12.04
C PHE A 300 34.88 4.69 -12.98
N PRO A 301 34.78 3.86 -14.04
CA PRO A 301 35.64 2.72 -14.41
C PRO A 301 36.75 3.03 -15.44
N ASP A 302 37.14 4.29 -15.63
CA ASP A 302 37.83 4.71 -16.86
C ASP A 302 39.38 4.68 -16.85
N VAL A 303 40.01 4.60 -15.67
CA VAL A 303 41.47 4.79 -15.57
C VAL A 303 42.20 3.52 -15.12
N ALA A 304 42.76 2.80 -16.09
CA ALA A 304 43.71 1.70 -15.85
C ALA A 304 44.89 2.19 -14.98
N GLY A 305 45.24 1.47 -13.92
CA GLY A 305 46.14 1.92 -12.84
C GLY A 305 45.43 2.14 -11.50
N ASN A 306 44.25 2.78 -11.51
CA ASN A 306 43.47 3.01 -10.28
C ASN A 306 42.61 1.81 -9.89
N MET A 307 42.61 0.77 -10.70
CA MET A 307 41.73 -0.39 -10.61
C MET A 307 42.49 -1.71 -10.49
N ASP A 308 43.83 -1.66 -10.46
CA ASP A 308 44.69 -2.82 -10.56
C ASP A 308 44.58 -3.72 -9.31
N HIS A 309 44.19 -3.15 -8.18
CA HIS A 309 43.93 -3.87 -6.93
C HIS A 309 42.60 -4.65 -6.95
N LEU A 310 41.72 -4.41 -7.92
CA LEU A 310 40.40 -5.01 -7.96
C LEU A 310 40.44 -6.44 -8.52
N PRO A 311 39.71 -7.38 -7.89
CA PRO A 311 39.30 -8.60 -8.56
C PRO A 311 38.55 -8.30 -9.87
N MET A 312 38.73 -9.16 -10.87
CA MET A 312 38.07 -9.11 -12.18
C MET A 312 36.55 -9.07 -12.09
N ARG A 313 35.95 -9.61 -11.02
CA ARG A 313 34.53 -9.50 -10.70
C ARG A 313 34.05 -8.04 -10.68
N TYR A 314 34.88 -7.13 -10.18
CA TYR A 314 34.56 -5.71 -10.01
C TYR A 314 35.11 -4.85 -11.14
N PHE A 315 36.16 -5.31 -11.82
CA PHE A 315 36.90 -4.51 -12.80
C PHE A 315 36.04 -3.93 -13.95
N ASN A 316 35.12 -4.70 -14.53
CA ASN A 316 34.29 -4.26 -15.66
C ASN A 316 32.91 -3.73 -15.26
N SER A 317 32.73 -3.34 -13.99
CA SER A 317 31.44 -2.85 -13.49
C SER A 317 31.22 -1.36 -13.81
N HIS A 318 29.97 -0.90 -13.73
CA HIS A 318 29.60 0.50 -13.93
C HIS A 318 30.05 1.37 -12.75
N CYS A 319 29.87 0.86 -11.54
CA CYS A 319 30.21 1.49 -10.28
C CYS A 319 30.50 0.40 -9.23
N LEU A 320 31.34 0.66 -8.24
CA LEU A 320 31.54 -0.25 -7.11
C LEU A 320 30.44 -0.04 -6.08
N TYR A 321 29.39 -0.85 -6.18
CA TYR A 321 28.16 -0.71 -5.39
C TYR A 321 27.62 -2.05 -4.90
N TRP A 322 27.33 -2.10 -3.60
CA TRP A 322 26.75 -3.24 -2.89
C TRP A 322 25.49 -2.81 -2.15
N ARG A 323 24.51 -3.72 -2.10
CA ARG A 323 23.30 -3.58 -1.29
C ARG A 323 23.17 -4.80 -0.39
N SER A 324 22.79 -4.62 0.88
CA SER A 324 22.51 -5.76 1.76
C SER A 324 21.40 -6.63 1.16
N ASP A 325 21.45 -7.94 1.42
CA ASP A 325 20.39 -8.83 0.91
C ASP A 325 19.13 -8.75 1.79
N ASN A 326 19.29 -8.36 3.05
CA ASN A 326 18.21 -8.12 4.00
C ASN A 326 18.37 -6.74 4.69
N PRO A 327 17.27 -6.14 5.16
CA PRO A 327 17.31 -4.87 5.90
C PRO A 327 18.08 -4.97 7.20
N GLY A 328 18.91 -3.96 7.49
CA GLY A 328 19.69 -3.85 8.72
C GLY A 328 20.68 -5.01 8.98
N ASP A 329 20.83 -5.93 8.02
CA ASP A 329 21.66 -7.11 8.08
C ASP A 329 23.00 -6.83 7.39
N ILE A 330 24.08 -7.02 8.13
CA ILE A 330 25.45 -6.83 7.64
C ILE A 330 26.10 -8.13 7.18
N SER A 331 25.42 -9.28 7.32
CA SER A 331 26.02 -10.60 7.10
C SER A 331 26.14 -10.98 5.63
N SER A 332 25.33 -10.38 4.75
CA SER A 332 25.40 -10.64 3.31
C SER A 332 25.02 -9.43 2.45
N PHE A 333 25.73 -9.29 1.34
CA PHE A 333 25.57 -8.21 0.37
C PHE A 333 25.59 -8.75 -1.06
N SER A 334 24.66 -8.25 -1.87
CA SER A 334 24.69 -8.41 -3.31
C SER A 334 25.49 -7.28 -3.95
N PHE A 335 26.44 -7.62 -4.82
CA PHE A 335 27.03 -6.67 -5.74
C PHE A 335 25.99 -6.29 -6.81
N LYS A 336 25.81 -4.99 -7.04
CA LYS A 336 24.83 -4.42 -7.98
C LYS A 336 25.49 -3.54 -9.05
N GLY A 337 26.79 -3.31 -8.93
CA GLY A 337 27.55 -2.48 -9.85
C GLY A 337 27.67 -3.01 -11.28
N ASP A 338 27.39 -4.29 -11.50
CA ASP A 338 27.44 -4.98 -12.78
C ASP A 338 26.24 -4.68 -13.69
N ASP A 339 25.14 -4.14 -13.14
CA ASP A 339 23.97 -3.69 -13.89
C ASP A 339 23.82 -2.16 -13.76
N PRO A 340 24.01 -1.40 -14.87
CA PRO A 340 23.90 0.05 -14.86
C PRO A 340 22.49 0.55 -14.52
N THR A 341 21.44 -0.27 -14.49
CA THR A 341 20.09 0.17 -14.06
C THR A 341 19.88 0.08 -12.55
N THR A 342 20.65 -0.79 -11.87
CA THR A 342 20.47 -1.06 -10.43
C THR A 342 21.52 -0.39 -9.55
N CYS A 343 22.46 0.36 -10.14
CA CYS A 343 23.50 1.09 -9.43
C CYS A 343 23.45 2.61 -9.71
N PRO A 344 24.08 3.46 -8.88
CA PRO A 344 24.03 4.91 -9.07
C PRO A 344 24.43 5.34 -10.49
N GLN A 345 23.68 6.30 -11.03
CA GLN A 345 23.87 6.78 -12.40
C GLN A 345 25.02 7.78 -12.49
N GLY A 346 25.80 7.69 -13.57
CA GLY A 346 26.93 8.56 -13.85
C GLY A 346 28.06 7.79 -14.54
N TYR A 347 29.23 8.40 -14.64
CA TYR A 347 30.41 7.72 -15.15
C TYR A 347 31.67 8.43 -14.66
N GLY A 348 32.76 7.71 -14.35
CA GLY A 348 34.00 8.35 -13.87
C GLY A 348 33.90 8.86 -12.43
N PHE A 349 33.31 8.06 -11.53
CA PHE A 349 32.94 8.43 -10.17
C PHE A 349 34.15 8.83 -9.31
N THR A 350 34.03 9.93 -8.56
CA THR A 350 34.97 10.39 -7.50
C THR A 350 34.22 11.32 -6.54
N TYR A 351 34.65 11.43 -5.27
CA TYR A 351 34.03 12.31 -4.25
C TYR A 351 32.55 11.98 -4.06
N LEU A 352 32.32 10.79 -3.49
CA LEU A 352 31.03 10.12 -3.43
C LEU A 352 30.28 10.57 -2.17
N GLN A 353 28.97 10.77 -2.24
CA GLN A 353 28.16 11.19 -1.09
C GLN A 353 26.73 10.63 -1.18
N PHE A 354 26.22 10.10 -0.06
CA PHE A 354 24.79 9.86 0.09
C PHE A 354 24.09 11.03 0.76
N HIS A 355 22.87 11.27 0.31
CA HIS A 355 21.92 12.20 0.92
C HIS A 355 20.58 11.50 1.05
N LYS A 356 19.81 11.90 2.04
CA LYS A 356 18.46 11.40 2.25
C LYS A 356 17.54 12.57 2.51
N ASP A 357 16.35 12.52 1.96
CA ASP A 357 15.31 13.50 2.26
C ASP A 357 14.60 13.16 3.59
N LEU A 358 13.58 13.93 3.97
CA LEU A 358 12.77 13.70 5.18
C LEU A 358 11.71 12.59 4.99
N GLU A 359 11.60 12.00 3.81
CA GLU A 359 10.72 10.86 3.51
C GLU A 359 11.50 9.54 3.42
N GLY A 360 12.83 9.60 3.54
CA GLY A 360 13.71 8.43 3.46
C GLY A 360 14.15 8.09 2.04
N GLU A 361 13.80 8.90 1.05
CA GLU A 361 14.26 8.74 -0.33
C GLU A 361 15.78 9.00 -0.41
N LEU A 362 16.48 8.09 -1.09
CA LEU A 362 17.93 8.07 -1.12
C LEU A 362 18.47 8.72 -2.39
N PHE A 363 19.46 9.58 -2.23
CA PHE A 363 20.17 10.27 -3.30
C PHE A 363 21.67 9.99 -3.19
N PHE A 364 22.33 9.89 -4.33
CA PHE A 364 23.77 9.69 -4.43
C PHE A 364 24.37 10.74 -5.35
N SER A 365 25.33 11.51 -4.84
CA SER A 365 26.05 12.52 -5.60
C SER A 365 27.52 12.13 -5.77
N SER A 366 28.08 12.45 -6.93
CA SER A 366 29.51 12.34 -7.18
C SER A 366 29.98 13.37 -8.20
N ARG A 367 31.29 13.62 -8.21
CA ARG A 367 31.94 14.12 -9.42
C ARG A 367 31.95 13.01 -10.45
N ALA A 368 31.58 13.35 -11.68
CA ALA A 368 31.43 12.44 -12.80
C ALA A 368 32.02 13.05 -14.08
N PHE A 369 31.96 12.29 -15.17
CA PHE A 369 32.40 12.67 -16.50
C PHE A 369 31.22 13.04 -17.37
N GLN A 370 31.49 13.99 -18.25
CA GLN A 370 30.61 14.33 -19.35
C GLN A 370 31.44 14.32 -20.63
N GLY A 371 31.04 13.45 -21.55
CA GLY A 371 31.73 13.21 -22.83
C GLY A 371 32.57 11.93 -22.84
N ASP A 372 33.16 11.64 -24.00
CA ASP A 372 34.02 10.47 -24.22
C ASP A 372 35.33 10.61 -23.41
N PRO A 373 35.60 9.68 -22.49
CA PRO A 373 36.79 9.75 -21.66
C PRO A 373 38.10 9.68 -22.46
N ALA A 374 38.11 8.96 -23.59
CA ALA A 374 39.26 8.90 -24.50
C ALA A 374 39.52 10.23 -25.23
N LYS A 375 38.57 11.17 -25.20
CA LYS A 375 38.66 12.50 -25.82
C LYS A 375 38.80 13.64 -24.80
N ARG A 376 39.20 13.34 -23.56
CA ARG A 376 39.27 14.28 -22.42
C ARG A 376 37.88 14.76 -21.98
N ALA A 377 37.04 13.83 -21.52
CA ALA A 377 35.74 14.14 -20.91
C ALA A 377 35.86 15.23 -19.83
N ARG A 378 34.99 16.24 -19.91
CA ARG A 378 34.90 17.34 -18.93
C ARG A 378 34.34 16.79 -17.62
N ARG A 379 34.72 17.38 -16.49
CA ARG A 379 34.20 16.99 -15.18
C ARG A 379 32.85 17.67 -14.94
N ALA A 380 31.93 16.93 -14.34
CA ALA A 380 30.57 17.32 -14.04
C ALA A 380 30.22 16.88 -12.62
N GLN A 381 29.06 17.31 -12.12
CA GLN A 381 28.42 16.70 -10.96
C GLN A 381 27.24 15.86 -11.43
N ALA A 382 27.21 14.59 -11.02
CA ALA A 382 26.08 13.70 -11.21
C ALA A 382 25.42 13.45 -9.86
N THR A 383 24.12 13.67 -9.78
CA THR A 383 23.29 13.28 -8.65
C THR A 383 22.24 12.31 -9.18
N SER A 384 22.11 11.17 -8.54
CA SER A 384 21.13 10.13 -8.86
C SER A 384 20.20 9.90 -7.67
N ARG A 385 18.97 9.51 -7.97
CA ARG A 385 17.91 9.19 -7.02
C ARG A 385 17.64 7.69 -7.08
N TYR A 386 17.42 7.09 -5.93
CA TYR A 386 17.04 5.69 -5.79
C TYR A 386 15.52 5.53 -5.77
N ASP A 387 15.02 4.56 -6.53
CA ASP A 387 13.66 4.06 -6.44
C ASP A 387 13.70 2.73 -5.68
N ALA A 388 13.24 2.77 -4.42
CA ALA A 388 13.26 1.60 -3.54
C ALA A 388 12.27 0.49 -3.98
N GLU A 389 11.13 0.86 -4.60
CA GLU A 389 10.10 -0.09 -5.02
C GLU A 389 10.63 -1.03 -6.13
N ASN A 390 11.33 -0.43 -7.09
CA ASN A 390 11.91 -1.13 -8.23
C ASN A 390 13.38 -1.53 -8.02
N GLY A 391 14.04 -0.97 -7.02
CA GLY A 391 15.45 -1.19 -6.74
C GLY A 391 16.38 -0.62 -7.81
N THR A 392 15.99 0.48 -8.44
CA THR A 392 16.71 1.10 -9.57
C THR A 392 17.19 2.51 -9.24
N TRP A 393 18.14 3.01 -10.02
CA TRP A 393 18.63 4.38 -9.88
C TRP A 393 18.35 5.18 -11.16
N SER A 394 17.97 6.45 -10.99
CA SER A 394 17.77 7.40 -12.09
C SER A 394 18.58 8.67 -11.83
N ILE A 395 19.08 9.32 -12.88
CA ILE A 395 19.81 10.58 -12.75
C ILE A 395 18.83 11.74 -12.47
N VAL A 396 19.16 12.60 -11.51
CA VAL A 396 18.57 13.94 -11.35
C VAL A 396 19.32 14.85 -12.33
N GLY A 397 19.01 14.71 -13.62
CA GLY A 397 19.94 15.11 -14.65
C GLY A 397 19.34 15.19 -16.03
N GLY A 398 20.12 15.74 -16.94
CA GLY A 398 19.84 15.68 -18.37
C GLY A 398 21.12 15.41 -19.13
N LYS A 399 20.97 14.99 -20.39
CA LYS A 399 22.11 14.81 -21.26
C LYS A 399 22.77 16.15 -21.53
N ALA A 400 24.02 16.27 -21.11
CA ALA A 400 24.81 17.48 -21.38
C ALA A 400 25.16 17.62 -22.87
N PHE A 401 25.59 18.81 -23.24
CA PHE A 401 25.61 19.31 -24.63
C PHE A 401 26.62 18.59 -25.55
N GLU A 402 27.55 17.80 -25.01
CA GLU A 402 28.45 16.99 -25.84
C GLU A 402 27.74 15.75 -26.45
N PRO A 403 27.96 15.43 -27.74
CA PRO A 403 27.22 14.39 -28.47
C PRO A 403 27.26 12.98 -27.82
N ASP A 404 28.40 12.63 -27.23
CA ASP A 404 28.70 11.32 -26.63
C ASP A 404 28.66 11.35 -25.08
N GLY A 405 28.02 12.37 -24.48
CA GLY A 405 28.02 12.58 -23.02
C GLY A 405 27.06 11.69 -22.23
N TYR A 406 27.42 11.45 -20.96
CA TYR A 406 26.53 10.88 -19.95
C TYR A 406 25.64 11.96 -19.33
N ASP A 407 24.53 11.53 -18.73
CA ASP A 407 23.60 12.41 -18.04
C ASP A 407 24.20 12.89 -16.72
N VAL A 408 24.03 14.19 -16.46
CA VAL A 408 24.64 14.88 -15.31
C VAL A 408 23.71 15.97 -14.80
N THR A 409 23.95 16.44 -13.57
CA THR A 409 23.13 17.44 -12.90
C THR A 409 23.67 18.85 -13.11
N PHE A 410 24.97 19.04 -12.92
CA PHE A 410 25.67 20.30 -13.20
C PHE A 410 26.84 20.05 -14.16
N TRP A 411 27.01 20.94 -15.13
CA TRP A 411 28.06 20.82 -16.13
C TRP A 411 28.47 22.20 -16.66
N GLU A 412 29.71 22.31 -17.14
CA GLU A 412 30.17 23.48 -17.88
C GLU A 412 31.20 23.06 -18.92
N ASP A 413 31.37 23.88 -19.95
CA ASP A 413 32.27 23.58 -21.06
C ASP A 413 33.73 24.03 -20.81
N ASN A 414 34.00 24.63 -19.64
CA ASN A 414 35.31 25.14 -19.26
C ASN A 414 36.09 24.20 -18.32
N ALA A 415 37.42 24.33 -18.32
CA ALA A 415 38.31 23.56 -17.45
C ALA A 415 39.66 24.27 -17.20
N GLU A 416 40.46 23.68 -16.31
CA GLU A 416 41.83 24.11 -16.04
C GLU A 416 42.76 23.86 -17.23
N GLY A 417 43.51 24.89 -17.63
CA GLY A 417 44.58 24.86 -18.63
C GLY A 417 44.13 24.49 -20.05
N GLY A 418 42.86 24.73 -20.39
CA GLY A 418 42.25 24.24 -21.64
C GLY A 418 42.17 22.71 -21.72
N GLY A 419 42.28 22.03 -20.58
CA GLY A 419 42.16 20.58 -20.43
C GLY A 419 40.71 20.14 -20.25
N SER A 420 40.48 19.16 -19.38
CA SER A 420 39.12 18.69 -19.07
C SER A 420 38.81 18.63 -17.58
N TYR A 421 39.76 19.03 -16.74
CA TYR A 421 39.65 18.92 -15.29
C TYR A 421 38.96 20.14 -14.69
N VAL A 422 37.92 19.86 -13.89
CA VAL A 422 37.32 20.77 -12.92
C VAL A 422 37.14 19.98 -11.64
N LYS A 423 37.42 20.58 -10.48
CA LYS A 423 37.16 19.95 -9.18
C LYS A 423 35.76 20.32 -8.68
N MET A 424 34.72 19.91 -9.42
CA MET A 424 33.33 20.08 -8.96
C MET A 424 33.11 19.18 -7.75
N TYR A 425 32.64 19.79 -6.67
CA TYR A 425 32.36 19.12 -5.41
C TYR A 425 31.23 19.87 -4.68
N GLY A 426 30.00 19.67 -5.16
CA GLY A 426 28.81 20.24 -4.56
C GLY A 426 28.20 19.35 -3.48
N ASP A 427 27.23 19.92 -2.77
CA ASP A 427 26.51 19.29 -1.67
C ASP A 427 25.00 19.50 -1.86
N LEU A 428 24.24 18.67 -1.15
CA LEU A 428 22.79 18.59 -1.20
C LEU A 428 22.25 18.49 0.24
N SER A 429 21.25 19.32 0.54
CA SER A 429 20.56 19.36 1.82
C SER A 429 19.05 19.47 1.61
N PHE A 430 18.28 18.97 2.57
CA PHE A 430 16.83 19.09 2.58
C PHE A 430 16.42 19.97 3.75
N ASP A 431 15.57 20.97 3.50
CA ASP A 431 15.01 21.79 4.58
C ASP A 431 13.92 21.04 5.36
N ARG A 432 13.43 21.71 6.39
CA ARG A 432 12.35 21.22 7.26
C ARG A 432 11.01 21.00 6.54
N GLU A 433 10.83 21.58 5.36
CA GLU A 433 9.67 21.34 4.48
C GLU A 433 9.96 20.27 3.42
N ASN A 434 11.04 19.49 3.59
CA ASN A 434 11.54 18.52 2.62
C ASN A 434 11.93 19.14 1.26
N LYS A 435 12.19 20.45 1.20
CA LYS A 435 12.67 21.12 -0.02
C LYS A 435 14.13 20.78 -0.24
N MET A 436 14.42 20.31 -1.43
CA MET A 436 15.77 20.04 -1.90
C MET A 436 16.51 21.36 -2.15
N HIS A 437 17.73 21.48 -1.61
CA HIS A 437 18.66 22.58 -1.85
C HIS A 437 20.00 22.02 -2.35
N MET A 438 20.44 22.46 -3.53
CA MET A 438 21.70 22.04 -4.13
C MET A 438 22.60 23.25 -4.35
N ALA A 439 23.87 23.13 -3.97
CA ALA A 439 24.88 24.09 -4.34
C ALA A 439 26.15 23.40 -4.80
N THR A 440 26.78 23.98 -5.82
CA THR A 440 28.05 23.50 -6.35
C THR A 440 28.88 24.66 -6.84
N GLY A 441 30.19 24.48 -6.89
CA GLY A 441 31.06 25.41 -7.57
C GLY A 441 31.37 24.91 -8.98
N ILE A 442 31.51 25.84 -9.91
CA ILE A 442 31.79 25.56 -11.31
C ILE A 442 32.90 26.48 -11.84
N LEU A 443 33.43 26.13 -13.00
CA LEU A 443 34.40 26.96 -13.73
C LEU A 443 33.69 27.50 -14.97
N ASN A 444 33.47 28.82 -15.03
CA ASN A 444 32.71 29.49 -16.11
C ASN A 444 33.62 30.17 -17.16
N TYR A 445 34.90 29.79 -17.18
CA TYR A 445 35.90 30.16 -18.18
C TYR A 445 37.11 29.23 -18.05
N ASP A 446 37.85 28.99 -19.14
CA ASP A 446 39.07 28.18 -19.05
C ASP A 446 40.14 28.91 -18.21
N ALA A 447 40.63 28.28 -17.15
CA ALA A 447 41.60 28.88 -16.24
C ALA A 447 43.03 28.51 -16.67
N ASP A 448 43.80 29.46 -17.21
CA ASP A 448 45.21 29.28 -17.59
C ASP A 448 46.12 29.21 -16.33
N VAL A 449 46.05 28.13 -15.57
CA VAL A 449 46.80 27.92 -14.33
C VAL A 449 48.01 26.98 -14.53
N VAL A 450 49.13 27.26 -13.84
CA VAL A 450 50.32 26.38 -13.82
C VAL A 450 50.03 25.10 -13.03
N GLN A 451 50.66 23.98 -13.40
CA GLN A 451 50.42 22.63 -12.86
C GLN A 451 50.44 22.49 -11.31
N THR A 452 50.96 23.48 -10.59
CA THR A 452 51.05 23.50 -9.12
C THR A 452 49.83 24.12 -8.43
N VAL A 453 48.84 24.65 -9.16
CA VAL A 453 47.69 25.43 -8.63
C VAL A 453 46.34 24.73 -8.83
N TRP A 454 46.33 23.49 -9.34
CA TRP A 454 45.12 22.70 -9.69
C TRP A 454 44.01 22.72 -8.64
N ALA A 455 42.79 22.47 -9.10
CA ALA A 455 41.53 22.54 -8.36
C ALA A 455 41.08 23.96 -7.99
N VAL A 456 40.53 24.66 -8.97
CA VAL A 456 39.93 25.99 -8.81
C VAL A 456 38.53 26.04 -9.43
N LEU A 457 37.68 26.87 -8.83
CA LEU A 457 36.32 27.19 -9.28
C LEU A 457 36.15 28.71 -9.29
N THR A 458 35.06 29.20 -9.88
CA THR A 458 34.91 30.61 -10.26
C THR A 458 33.56 31.15 -9.86
N ASP A 459 32.54 30.30 -10.00
CA ASP A 459 31.16 30.64 -9.73
C ASP A 459 30.59 29.62 -8.76
N LEU A 460 29.78 30.11 -7.83
CA LEU A 460 28.91 29.27 -6.99
C LEU A 460 27.51 29.30 -7.56
N LEU A 461 26.96 28.12 -7.79
CA LEU A 461 25.63 27.92 -8.32
C LEU A 461 24.70 27.35 -7.26
N TYR A 462 23.43 27.72 -7.34
CA TYR A 462 22.34 27.23 -6.50
C TYR A 462 21.15 26.78 -7.33
N LEU A 463 20.49 25.71 -6.88
CA LEU A 463 19.18 25.25 -7.31
C LEU A 463 18.36 24.76 -6.12
N GLN A 464 17.04 24.73 -6.30
CA GLN A 464 16.09 24.11 -5.39
C GLN A 464 15.02 23.29 -6.11
N SER A 465 14.45 22.32 -5.42
CA SER A 465 13.32 21.52 -5.90
C SER A 465 12.38 21.20 -4.73
N THR A 466 11.07 21.13 -5.02
CA THR A 466 10.02 20.71 -4.07
C THR A 466 9.45 19.34 -4.42
N ASP A 467 10.01 18.66 -5.42
CA ASP A 467 9.50 17.42 -6.02
C ASP A 467 10.61 16.37 -6.20
N GLY A 468 11.57 16.36 -5.27
CA GLY A 468 12.64 15.35 -5.23
C GLY A 468 13.61 15.40 -6.41
N GLY A 469 13.79 16.58 -7.02
CA GLY A 469 14.70 16.80 -8.14
C GLY A 469 14.07 16.65 -9.54
N LEU A 470 12.76 16.41 -9.64
CA LEU A 470 12.07 16.33 -10.95
C LEU A 470 12.02 17.69 -11.65
N THR A 471 11.76 18.76 -10.90
CA THR A 471 11.78 20.14 -11.39
C THR A 471 12.74 20.99 -10.58
N MET A 472 13.78 21.51 -11.25
CA MET A 472 14.77 22.38 -10.64
C MET A 472 14.44 23.86 -10.86
N LYS A 473 14.58 24.67 -9.82
CA LYS A 473 14.21 26.09 -9.81
C LYS A 473 15.29 26.94 -9.14
N LYS A 474 15.28 28.25 -9.42
CA LYS A 474 15.97 29.28 -8.64
C LYS A 474 15.14 29.69 -7.42
N THR A 475 15.71 30.51 -6.53
CA THR A 475 15.01 31.06 -5.37
C THR A 475 13.80 31.93 -5.73
N ASP A 476 13.80 32.55 -6.91
CA ASP A 476 12.66 33.33 -7.43
C ASP A 476 11.54 32.47 -8.06
N GLY A 477 11.70 31.15 -8.07
CA GLY A 477 10.75 30.18 -8.64
C GLY A 477 10.91 29.92 -10.12
N SER A 478 11.83 30.59 -10.83
CA SER A 478 12.10 30.31 -12.25
C SER A 478 12.66 28.90 -12.45
N VAL A 479 12.10 28.17 -13.41
CA VAL A 479 12.53 26.80 -13.74
C VAL A 479 13.86 26.83 -14.50
N VAL A 480 14.75 25.90 -14.15
CA VAL A 480 16.06 25.70 -14.78
C VAL A 480 16.08 24.34 -15.47
N SER A 481 16.41 24.33 -16.76
CA SER A 481 16.65 23.09 -17.50
C SER A 481 17.96 22.44 -17.05
N ILE A 482 17.96 21.12 -16.90
CA ILE A 482 19.13 20.34 -16.45
C ILE A 482 19.78 19.67 -17.67
N PRO A 483 21.12 19.61 -17.78
CA PRO A 483 22.11 19.98 -16.77
C PRO A 483 22.23 21.49 -16.58
N ALA A 484 22.38 21.89 -15.33
CA ALA A 484 22.50 23.29 -14.96
C ALA A 484 23.93 23.83 -15.17
N ARG A 485 24.02 25.11 -15.53
CA ARG A 485 25.24 25.81 -15.96
C ARG A 485 25.31 27.22 -15.37
N ALA A 486 26.46 27.87 -15.48
CA ALA A 486 26.61 29.30 -15.17
C ALA A 486 26.24 30.20 -16.38
N GLU A 487 26.37 29.68 -17.59
CA GLU A 487 26.04 30.42 -18.82
C GLU A 487 24.56 30.86 -18.89
N ALA A 488 24.34 32.05 -19.46
CA ALA A 488 23.00 32.61 -19.62
C ALA A 488 22.13 31.80 -20.58
N GLY A 489 20.94 31.40 -20.12
CA GLY A 489 20.00 30.59 -20.89
C GLY A 489 18.99 29.87 -20.01
N ALA A 490 18.24 28.92 -20.60
CA ALA A 490 17.28 28.10 -19.87
C ALA A 490 17.94 27.18 -18.82
N ASN A 491 19.20 26.80 -19.04
CA ASN A 491 19.99 25.97 -18.13
C ASN A 491 20.75 26.78 -17.06
N GLN A 492 20.61 28.12 -17.05
CA GLN A 492 21.37 28.95 -16.12
C GLN A 492 20.86 28.72 -14.70
N ALA A 493 21.68 28.15 -13.83
CA ALA A 493 21.42 28.10 -12.39
C ALA A 493 21.41 29.50 -11.77
N GLU A 494 21.04 29.60 -10.50
CA GLU A 494 21.22 30.85 -9.78
C GLU A 494 22.69 31.03 -9.39
N ILE A 495 23.29 32.16 -9.79
CA ILE A 495 24.69 32.49 -9.44
C ILE A 495 24.68 33.19 -8.08
N ILE A 496 25.25 32.53 -7.07
CA ILE A 496 25.40 33.05 -5.70
C ILE A 496 26.54 34.06 -5.63
N TYR A 497 27.68 33.69 -6.24
CA TYR A 497 28.92 34.44 -6.17
C TYR A 497 29.78 34.12 -7.39
N THR A 498 30.40 35.14 -7.96
CA THR A 498 31.45 35.01 -8.99
C THR A 498 32.71 35.67 -8.45
N THR A 499 33.86 35.01 -8.55
CA THR A 499 35.13 35.57 -8.10
C THR A 499 35.61 36.71 -9.00
N ASP A 500 36.45 37.59 -8.46
CA ASP A 500 37.03 38.71 -9.21
C ASP A 500 38.30 38.31 -10.00
N TYR A 501 38.35 37.10 -10.55
CA TYR A 501 39.55 36.51 -11.15
C TYR A 501 40.13 37.31 -12.33
N LEU A 502 39.31 38.13 -13.02
CA LEU A 502 39.75 38.95 -14.17
C LEU A 502 40.35 40.30 -13.76
N SER A 503 40.18 40.74 -12.51
CA SER A 503 40.56 42.09 -12.10
C SER A 503 42.07 42.29 -11.95
N ASP A 504 42.80 41.29 -11.48
CA ASP A 504 44.24 41.36 -11.20
C ASP A 504 44.96 40.05 -11.59
N PRO A 505 45.72 40.04 -12.71
CA PRO A 505 46.46 38.86 -13.14
C PRO A 505 47.62 38.47 -12.20
N ASP A 506 48.06 39.37 -11.30
CA ASP A 506 49.11 39.09 -10.31
C ASP A 506 48.53 38.66 -8.95
N ASN A 507 47.20 38.68 -8.77
CA ASN A 507 46.50 38.27 -7.55
C ASN A 507 45.05 37.82 -7.83
N GLN A 508 44.90 36.68 -8.51
CA GLN A 508 43.60 36.15 -8.89
C GLN A 508 42.92 35.45 -7.72
N GLU A 509 41.64 35.75 -7.49
CA GLU A 509 40.78 35.00 -6.57
C GLU A 509 40.03 33.89 -7.32
N TYR A 510 40.16 32.68 -6.82
CA TYR A 510 39.38 31.51 -7.20
C TYR A 510 38.64 30.96 -5.98
N LEU A 511 37.77 29.99 -6.18
CA LEU A 511 37.14 29.22 -5.11
C LEU A 511 37.80 27.84 -5.00
N ASN A 512 37.86 27.34 -3.79
CA ASN A 512 38.16 25.96 -3.48
C ASN A 512 36.93 25.08 -3.73
N ALA A 513 37.18 23.80 -3.95
CA ALA A 513 36.18 22.86 -4.42
C ALA A 513 35.04 22.53 -3.46
N PRO A 514 35.28 22.26 -2.15
CA PRO A 514 34.20 21.81 -1.27
C PRO A 514 33.18 22.92 -1.07
N VAL A 515 31.99 22.76 -1.66
CA VAL A 515 30.84 23.62 -1.43
C VAL A 515 29.87 22.85 -0.55
N GLN A 516 29.44 23.45 0.56
CA GLN A 516 28.48 22.83 1.49
C GLN A 516 27.27 23.73 1.67
N ILE A 517 26.12 23.11 1.92
CA ILE A 517 24.84 23.82 2.01
C ILE A 517 24.05 23.40 3.25
N ALA A 518 23.48 24.41 3.90
CA ALA A 518 22.60 24.28 5.05
C ALA A 518 21.41 25.25 4.89
N HIS A 519 20.53 25.29 5.88
CA HIS A 519 19.39 26.22 5.91
C HIS A 519 19.17 26.78 7.32
N ASP A 520 18.55 27.96 7.43
CA ASP A 520 18.19 28.54 8.73
C ASP A 520 16.83 28.03 9.26
N ILE A 521 16.44 28.51 10.45
CA ILE A 521 15.13 28.24 11.08
C ILE A 521 13.92 28.80 10.28
N SER A 522 14.14 29.45 9.14
CA SER A 522 13.10 29.89 8.21
C SER A 522 13.23 29.18 6.86
N ASN A 523 14.03 28.12 6.79
CA ASN A 523 14.32 27.35 5.59
C ASN A 523 14.99 28.17 4.46
N ASN A 524 15.64 29.29 4.79
CA ASN A 524 16.44 30.01 3.82
C ASN A 524 17.79 29.29 3.63
N PRO A 525 18.26 29.11 2.40
CA PRO A 525 19.52 28.41 2.14
C PRO A 525 20.74 29.28 2.52
N TYR A 526 21.74 28.59 3.06
CA TYR A 526 23.07 29.12 3.34
C TYR A 526 24.12 28.24 2.67
N VAL A 527 25.04 28.85 1.93
CA VAL A 527 26.10 28.18 1.18
C VAL A 527 27.46 28.65 1.66
N LEU A 528 28.35 27.69 1.87
CA LEU A 528 29.67 27.92 2.44
C LEU A 528 30.75 27.41 1.47
N CYS A 529 31.74 28.26 1.20
CA CYS A 529 32.90 27.92 0.36
C CYS A 529 34.17 28.62 0.87
N LYS A 530 35.33 28.27 0.28
CA LYS A 530 36.62 28.92 0.61
C LYS A 530 37.24 29.60 -0.61
N PRO A 531 37.69 30.85 -0.53
CA PRO A 531 38.48 31.47 -1.57
C PRO A 531 39.94 30.96 -1.55
N LYS A 532 40.57 30.97 -2.73
CA LYS A 532 41.94 30.55 -3.00
C LYS A 532 42.61 31.64 -3.82
N HIS A 533 43.70 32.22 -3.29
CA HIS A 533 44.43 33.31 -3.96
C HIS A 533 45.70 32.80 -4.63
N THR A 534 45.96 33.29 -5.84
CA THR A 534 47.08 32.84 -6.68
C THR A 534 47.83 34.04 -7.28
N ASP A 535 49.14 33.92 -7.51
CA ASP A 535 49.96 34.90 -8.27
C ASP A 535 50.10 34.54 -9.76
N GLY A 536 49.12 33.80 -10.30
CA GLY A 536 49.18 33.23 -11.64
C GLY A 536 50.12 32.02 -11.81
N LEU A 537 51.05 31.75 -10.88
CA LEU A 537 51.99 30.62 -10.96
C LEU A 537 51.92 29.67 -9.74
N THR A 538 51.51 30.16 -8.57
CA THR A 538 51.47 29.43 -7.30
C THR A 538 50.28 29.82 -6.42
N ILE A 539 49.88 28.94 -5.49
CA ILE A 539 48.91 29.30 -4.44
C ILE A 539 49.64 30.18 -3.42
N LEU A 540 49.17 31.41 -3.26
CA LEU A 540 49.73 32.35 -2.29
C LEU A 540 49.18 32.10 -0.88
N SER A 541 47.86 31.86 -0.79
CA SER A 541 47.15 31.61 0.47
C SER A 541 45.73 31.10 0.21
N GLN A 542 45.13 30.44 1.20
CA GLN A 542 43.67 30.29 1.27
C GLN A 542 43.11 31.46 2.08
N GLY A 543 42.08 32.11 1.56
CA GLY A 543 41.42 33.21 2.27
C GLY A 543 40.41 32.70 3.33
N PRO A 544 39.81 33.60 4.10
CA PRO A 544 38.80 33.22 5.09
C PRO A 544 37.58 32.58 4.42
N THR A 545 36.93 31.67 5.13
CA THR A 545 35.69 31.02 4.68
C THR A 545 34.63 32.06 4.35
N LYS A 546 33.97 31.91 3.19
CA LYS A 546 32.86 32.77 2.76
C LYS A 546 31.55 32.04 3.02
N LEU A 547 30.64 32.70 3.75
CA LEU A 547 29.28 32.22 3.99
C LEU A 547 28.30 33.14 3.26
N PHE A 548 27.43 32.58 2.44
CA PHE A 548 26.37 33.30 1.73
C PHE A 548 25.03 32.79 2.22
N GLY A 549 24.13 33.69 2.63
CA GLY A 549 22.75 33.32 2.97
C GLY A 549 21.77 34.09 2.11
N TRP A 550 20.69 33.44 1.72
CA TRP A 550 19.62 34.07 0.97
C TRP A 550 18.54 34.61 1.92
N SER A 551 17.89 35.71 1.52
CA SER A 551 16.61 36.11 2.11
C SER A 551 15.76 36.82 1.08
N ALA A 552 14.43 36.70 1.18
CA ALA A 552 13.52 37.41 0.26
C ALA A 552 13.71 38.94 0.25
N ALA A 553 14.24 39.52 1.34
CA ALA A 553 14.46 40.96 1.47
C ALA A 553 15.75 41.45 0.80
N HIS A 554 16.80 40.63 0.76
CA HIS A 554 18.14 41.06 0.35
C HIS A 554 18.78 40.20 -0.73
N GLY A 555 18.13 39.10 -1.17
CA GLY A 555 18.75 38.09 -2.01
C GLY A 555 19.94 37.43 -1.32
N TRP A 556 20.88 36.90 -2.12
CA TRP A 556 22.14 36.36 -1.61
C TRP A 556 23.02 37.44 -1.01
N THR A 557 23.37 37.28 0.26
CA THR A 557 24.23 38.19 1.02
C THR A 557 25.43 37.43 1.58
N GLY A 558 26.63 37.96 1.38
CA GLY A 558 27.85 37.43 1.97
C GLY A 558 28.04 37.90 3.42
N TYR A 559 28.47 36.99 4.29
CA TYR A 559 28.76 37.23 5.69
C TYR A 559 30.23 36.94 5.97
N GLU A 560 30.94 37.94 6.49
CA GLU A 560 32.36 37.85 6.82
C GLU A 560 32.55 37.43 8.28
N ASP A 561 33.66 36.75 8.59
CA ASP A 561 34.14 36.43 9.94
C ASP A 561 33.20 35.60 10.86
N VAL A 562 32.18 34.94 10.30
CA VAL A 562 31.28 34.04 11.07
C VAL A 562 31.99 32.74 11.43
N VAL A 563 32.77 32.22 10.48
CA VAL A 563 33.45 30.92 10.55
C VAL A 563 34.86 31.10 10.00
N SER A 564 35.88 30.68 10.76
CA SER A 564 37.27 30.84 10.33
C SER A 564 37.70 29.76 9.32
N ASP A 565 37.24 28.52 9.51
CA ASP A 565 37.49 27.37 8.62
C ASP A 565 36.40 26.32 8.84
N TYR A 566 36.28 25.34 7.94
CA TYR A 566 35.24 24.32 7.98
C TYR A 566 35.71 22.97 7.42
N GLN A 567 35.13 21.90 7.99
CA GLN A 567 35.13 20.56 7.41
C GLN A 567 33.69 20.14 7.02
N TYR A 568 32.72 20.45 7.88
CA TYR A 568 31.31 20.11 7.68
C TYR A 568 30.40 21.28 8.03
N PHE A 569 29.32 21.44 7.26
CA PHE A 569 28.29 22.45 7.45
C PHE A 569 26.91 21.83 7.23
N PHE A 570 26.02 21.95 8.21
CA PHE A 570 24.68 21.36 8.18
C PHE A 570 23.75 22.07 9.17
N THR A 571 22.46 21.73 9.11
CA THR A 571 21.43 22.24 10.03
C THR A 571 20.85 21.09 10.83
N ASP A 572 20.65 21.30 12.13
CA ASP A 572 19.90 20.36 12.97
C ASP A 572 18.38 20.64 12.93
N PRO A 573 17.53 19.73 13.42
CA PRO A 573 16.07 19.91 13.36
C PRO A 573 15.55 21.16 14.10
N ALA A 574 16.32 21.71 15.06
CA ALA A 574 15.95 22.96 15.72
C ALA A 574 16.14 24.18 14.79
N GLY A 575 16.73 24.01 13.61
CA GLY A 575 17.11 25.08 12.69
C GLY A 575 18.45 25.73 13.05
N VAL A 576 19.26 25.12 13.93
CA VAL A 576 20.59 25.63 14.27
C VAL A 576 21.59 25.15 13.24
N MET A 577 22.18 26.10 12.52
CA MET A 577 23.29 25.83 11.62
C MET A 577 24.56 25.51 12.43
N THR A 578 25.27 24.46 12.02
CA THR A 578 26.46 23.96 12.70
C THR A 578 27.59 23.79 11.70
N VAL A 579 28.76 24.32 12.05
CA VAL A 579 30.03 24.07 11.37
C VAL A 579 30.95 23.26 12.29
N ILE A 580 31.48 22.16 11.79
CA ILE A 580 32.55 21.40 12.43
C ILE A 580 33.87 21.71 11.72
N ASN A 581 34.90 22.02 12.50
CA ASN A 581 36.28 22.13 12.06
C ASN A 581 37.21 21.54 13.12
N GLU A 582 37.66 20.31 12.89
CA GLU A 582 38.36 19.47 13.87
C GLU A 582 37.55 19.40 15.18
N SER A 583 38.19 19.72 16.31
CA SER A 583 37.55 19.80 17.63
C SER A 583 36.66 21.04 17.81
N LYS A 584 36.63 22.00 16.87
CA LYS A 584 35.82 23.22 16.99
C LYS A 584 34.45 23.01 16.36
N VAL A 585 33.40 23.21 17.17
CA VAL A 585 32.01 23.22 16.71
C VAL A 585 31.48 24.64 16.85
N THR A 586 31.16 25.27 15.73
CA THR A 586 30.56 26.61 15.68
C THR A 586 29.08 26.45 15.38
N ARG A 587 28.23 26.98 16.25
CA ARG A 587 26.77 26.89 16.13
C ARG A 587 26.18 28.28 16.06
N PHE A 588 25.21 28.48 15.17
CA PHE A 588 24.64 29.79 14.93
C PHE A 588 23.25 29.72 14.30
N TRP A 589 22.43 30.72 14.60
CA TRP A 589 21.13 30.93 13.94
C TRP A 589 21.26 31.74 12.66
N ASP A 590 22.14 32.73 12.73
CA ASP A 590 22.47 33.65 11.67
C ASP A 590 23.93 34.11 11.86
N ALA A 591 24.43 34.89 10.92
CA ALA A 591 25.80 35.40 10.95
C ALA A 591 26.15 36.26 12.17
N ALA A 592 25.16 36.83 12.88
CA ALA A 592 25.36 37.74 13.99
C ALA A 592 25.36 37.04 15.36
N SER A 593 24.81 35.83 15.48
CA SER A 593 24.76 35.06 16.73
C SER A 593 25.45 33.70 16.60
N ASN A 594 26.73 33.61 16.94
CA ASN A 594 27.47 32.35 16.98
C ASN A 594 27.98 32.00 18.39
N SER A 595 28.12 30.69 18.63
CA SER A 595 28.76 30.09 19.80
C SER A 595 29.78 29.07 19.32
N VAL A 596 30.98 29.07 19.90
CA VAL A 596 32.06 28.13 19.55
C VAL A 596 32.40 27.28 20.76
N VAL A 597 32.26 25.96 20.61
CA VAL A 597 32.64 24.98 21.63
C VAL A 597 33.78 24.10 21.13
N THR A 598 34.61 23.64 22.06
CA THR A 598 35.64 22.62 21.78
C THR A 598 35.06 21.27 22.21
N ALA A 599 34.80 20.41 21.23
CA ALA A 599 34.27 19.07 21.43
C ALA A 599 35.38 18.07 21.80
N ASP A 600 35.00 16.99 22.50
CA ASP A 600 35.90 15.92 22.90
C ASP A 600 36.10 14.91 21.75
N TRP A 601 36.72 15.36 20.66
CA TRP A 601 37.19 14.51 19.57
C TRP A 601 38.41 15.14 18.92
N ASP A 602 39.19 14.29 18.24
CA ASP A 602 40.43 14.69 17.56
C ASP A 602 40.12 15.08 16.11
N ARG A 603 40.51 14.23 15.14
CA ARG A 603 40.43 14.52 13.71
C ARG A 603 39.14 13.96 13.14
N VAL A 604 38.12 14.81 13.00
CA VAL A 604 36.82 14.41 12.43
C VAL A 604 37.00 13.96 10.99
N LYS A 605 36.44 12.80 10.69
CA LYS A 605 36.41 12.15 9.39
C LYS A 605 35.05 12.29 8.75
N ALA A 606 33.95 12.08 9.47
CA ALA A 606 32.62 12.30 8.94
C ALA A 606 31.64 12.59 10.08
N TYR A 607 30.46 13.10 9.75
CA TYR A 607 29.34 13.21 10.68
C TYR A 607 28.17 12.38 10.17
N ASP A 608 27.36 11.91 11.11
CA ASP A 608 26.17 11.14 10.81
C ASP A 608 25.00 12.10 10.55
N ARG A 609 24.70 12.32 9.26
CA ARG A 609 23.59 13.18 8.82
C ARG A 609 22.26 12.73 9.42
N GLU A 610 22.04 11.42 9.52
CA GLU A 610 20.77 10.85 9.96
C GLU A 610 20.63 10.94 11.49
N TYR A 611 21.70 10.70 12.25
CA TYR A 611 21.68 10.92 13.70
C TYR A 611 21.36 12.37 14.07
N VAL A 612 21.92 13.34 13.33
CA VAL A 612 21.63 14.76 13.52
C VAL A 612 20.15 15.05 13.26
N LYS A 613 19.58 14.54 12.16
CA LYS A 613 18.16 14.71 11.84
C LYS A 613 17.24 14.06 12.87
N MET A 614 17.58 12.88 13.38
CA MET A 614 16.73 12.14 14.33
C MET A 614 16.75 12.72 15.74
N THR A 615 17.87 13.30 16.18
CA THR A 615 18.09 13.62 17.60
C THR A 615 18.37 15.12 17.85
N GLY A 616 18.80 15.84 16.83
CA GLY A 616 19.45 17.14 16.97
C GLY A 616 20.76 17.11 17.77
N ASN A 617 21.29 15.93 18.11
CA ASN A 617 22.62 15.76 18.68
C ASN A 617 23.64 15.48 17.59
N LEU A 618 24.92 15.53 17.91
CA LEU A 618 25.97 15.27 16.92
C LEU A 618 26.56 13.88 17.14
N GLN A 619 26.79 13.16 16.06
CA GLN A 619 27.56 11.93 16.04
C GLN A 619 28.60 12.04 14.92
N VAL A 620 29.85 11.71 15.24
CA VAL A 620 30.98 11.83 14.33
C VAL A 620 31.80 10.56 14.31
N LEU A 621 32.29 10.21 13.13
CA LEU A 621 33.44 9.34 12.96
C LEU A 621 34.68 10.22 13.02
N CYS A 622 35.62 9.94 13.93
CA CYS A 622 36.88 10.65 14.06
C CYS A 622 38.05 9.68 14.16
N GLU A 623 39.24 10.14 13.82
CA GLU A 623 40.48 9.42 14.05
C GLU A 623 41.13 9.92 15.34
N ASP A 624 41.43 8.98 16.23
CA ASP A 624 42.28 9.22 17.40
C ASP A 624 43.71 9.45 16.94
N THR A 625 44.21 10.68 17.08
CA THR A 625 45.50 11.07 16.50
C THR A 625 46.70 10.45 17.23
N ALA A 626 46.49 9.89 18.42
CA ALA A 626 47.54 9.22 19.18
C ALA A 626 47.71 7.75 18.74
N THR A 627 46.62 7.08 18.36
CA THR A 627 46.62 5.64 18.02
C THR A 627 46.39 5.36 16.53
N GLY A 628 45.81 6.30 15.78
CA GLY A 628 45.34 6.13 14.41
C GLY A 628 44.03 5.35 14.29
N GLU A 629 43.37 5.02 15.40
CA GLU A 629 42.11 4.26 15.42
C GLU A 629 40.93 5.13 14.97
N LEU A 630 39.97 4.51 14.29
CA LEU A 630 38.69 5.15 14.01
C LEU A 630 37.77 4.99 15.22
N VAL A 631 37.09 6.07 15.58
CA VAL A 631 36.26 6.17 16.78
C VAL A 631 34.96 6.87 16.42
N VAL A 632 33.82 6.30 16.85
CA VAL A 632 32.54 7.01 16.78
C VAL A 632 32.25 7.65 18.13
N LYS A 633 32.10 8.98 18.12
CA LYS A 633 31.77 9.77 19.29
C LYS A 633 30.45 10.51 19.11
N ARG A 634 29.69 10.60 20.20
CA ARG A 634 28.46 11.40 20.31
C ARG A 634 28.72 12.63 21.16
N MET A 635 28.07 13.73 20.78
CA MET A 635 27.96 14.97 21.54
C MET A 635 26.47 15.24 21.74
N GLU A 636 26.01 14.96 22.95
CA GLU A 636 24.66 15.22 23.41
C GLU A 636 24.53 16.68 23.81
N ILE A 637 23.54 17.37 23.26
CA ILE A 637 23.32 18.80 23.41
C ILE A 637 22.08 19.03 24.26
N THR A 638 22.29 19.59 25.45
CA THR A 638 21.19 20.10 26.29
C THR A 638 20.92 21.56 25.95
N ARG A 639 19.68 21.87 25.55
CA ARG A 639 19.23 23.21 25.12
C ARG A 639 18.29 23.84 26.16
N PRO A 640 18.71 24.85 26.93
CA PRO A 640 17.86 25.43 27.97
C PRO A 640 16.61 26.10 27.39
N GLY A 641 15.44 25.81 27.97
CA GLY A 641 14.16 26.39 27.55
C GLY A 641 13.52 25.70 26.33
N LEU A 642 14.22 24.74 25.72
CA LEU A 642 13.73 23.85 24.69
C LEU A 642 13.55 22.47 25.29
N GLY A 643 12.32 22.14 25.67
CA GLY A 643 11.96 20.75 25.90
C GLY A 643 11.85 20.06 24.56
N LEU A 644 12.37 18.84 24.45
CA LEU A 644 11.91 17.92 23.43
C LEU A 644 10.38 17.89 23.56
N ILE A 645 9.63 18.11 22.47
CA ILE A 645 8.23 17.66 22.51
C ILE A 645 8.35 16.17 22.80
N THR A 646 7.67 15.70 23.85
CA THR A 646 7.62 14.25 24.07
C THR A 646 7.05 13.70 22.77
N PRO A 647 7.79 12.87 22.02
CA PRO A 647 7.16 12.06 20.98
C PRO A 647 5.88 11.48 21.60
N PRO A 648 4.79 11.32 20.83
CA PRO A 648 3.75 10.39 21.24
C PRO A 648 4.46 9.17 21.85
N THR A 649 4.14 8.81 23.10
CA THR A 649 4.88 7.79 23.85
C THR A 649 4.72 6.38 23.30
N ASP A 650 4.10 6.27 22.13
CA ASP A 650 4.26 5.11 21.27
C ASP A 650 5.23 5.55 20.17
N PRO A 651 6.54 5.26 20.28
CA PRO A 651 7.18 4.83 19.06
C PRO A 651 6.30 3.66 18.59
N VAL A 652 5.71 3.77 17.40
CA VAL A 652 5.37 2.54 16.71
C VAL A 652 6.74 1.97 16.38
N THR A 653 7.34 1.24 17.32
CA THR A 653 8.39 0.29 17.01
C THR A 653 7.68 -0.76 16.19
N ASN A 654 7.46 -0.45 14.92
CA ASN A 654 7.10 -1.45 13.93
C ASN A 654 8.38 -2.24 13.71
N HIS A 655 8.38 -3.49 14.16
CA HIS A 655 9.37 -4.47 13.78
C HIS A 655 8.96 -4.94 12.40
N PRO A 656 9.79 -4.75 11.37
CA PRO A 656 9.42 -5.13 10.03
C PRO A 656 8.99 -6.61 9.95
N PRO A 657 8.15 -6.97 8.98
CA PRO A 657 7.73 -8.35 8.79
C PRO A 657 8.97 -9.22 8.58
N GLU A 658 9.17 -10.29 9.33
CA GLU A 658 10.29 -11.22 9.14
C GLU A 658 9.85 -12.35 8.22
N ILE A 659 10.52 -12.53 7.07
CA ILE A 659 10.31 -13.70 6.21
C ILE A 659 11.00 -14.91 6.86
N THR A 660 10.23 -15.71 7.60
CA THR A 660 10.71 -16.92 8.29
C THR A 660 10.80 -18.13 7.36
N GLY A 661 10.21 -18.06 6.17
CA GLY A 661 10.36 -19.06 5.10
C GLY A 661 10.28 -18.39 3.73
N ALA A 662 11.37 -18.47 2.97
CA ALA A 662 11.48 -17.88 1.64
C ALA A 662 10.37 -18.36 0.68
N ALA A 663 10.04 -17.51 -0.29
CA ALA A 663 9.10 -17.86 -1.34
C ALA A 663 9.52 -19.14 -2.06
N THR A 664 8.57 -20.06 -2.23
CA THR A 664 8.79 -21.30 -2.98
C THR A 664 7.65 -21.53 -3.96
N ILE A 665 7.98 -22.18 -5.08
CA ILE A 665 7.02 -22.61 -6.10
C ILE A 665 7.14 -24.11 -6.34
N ASN A 666 6.01 -24.82 -6.24
CA ASN A 666 5.92 -26.25 -6.52
C ASN A 666 4.79 -26.52 -7.52
N GLY A 667 5.16 -26.75 -8.78
CA GLY A 667 4.21 -26.74 -9.90
C GLY A 667 3.70 -25.31 -10.13
N THR A 668 2.48 -25.02 -9.70
CA THR A 668 1.87 -23.68 -9.74
C THR A 668 1.59 -23.11 -8.36
N ALA A 669 1.71 -23.92 -7.31
CA ALA A 669 1.45 -23.49 -5.94
C ALA A 669 2.64 -22.69 -5.40
N LEU A 670 2.35 -21.50 -4.89
CA LEU A 670 3.28 -20.58 -4.26
C LEU A 670 3.01 -20.52 -2.77
N SER A 671 4.09 -20.48 -1.99
CA SER A 671 4.00 -20.27 -0.55
C SER A 671 5.16 -19.42 -0.04
N VAL A 672 4.88 -18.60 0.97
CA VAL A 672 5.86 -17.84 1.75
C VAL A 672 5.41 -17.84 3.21
N ALA A 673 6.36 -17.89 4.15
CA ALA A 673 6.07 -17.77 5.56
C ALA A 673 6.71 -16.48 6.09
N ALA A 674 5.95 -15.71 6.84
CA ALA A 674 6.43 -14.52 7.52
C ALA A 674 5.74 -14.35 8.87
N THR A 675 6.39 -13.63 9.77
CA THR A 675 5.86 -13.28 11.09
C THR A 675 6.10 -11.80 11.34
N ASP A 676 5.23 -11.19 12.11
CA ASP A 676 5.41 -9.84 12.60
C ASP A 676 5.67 -9.89 14.11
N ALA A 677 6.67 -9.17 14.61
CA ALA A 677 7.03 -9.25 16.03
C ALA A 677 6.10 -8.43 16.93
N ASP A 678 5.43 -7.42 16.38
CA ASP A 678 4.42 -6.61 17.09
C ASP A 678 3.01 -7.20 16.94
N GLY A 679 2.84 -8.13 16.00
CA GLY A 679 1.59 -8.85 15.75
C GLY A 679 0.70 -8.13 14.74
N ASP A 680 1.27 -7.25 13.92
CA ASP A 680 0.54 -6.53 12.89
C ASP A 680 0.05 -7.48 11.78
N PRO A 681 -1.14 -7.22 11.19
CA PRO A 681 -1.69 -8.07 10.15
C PRO A 681 -0.85 -8.01 8.87
N LEU A 682 -0.36 -9.17 8.42
CA LEU A 682 0.46 -9.24 7.21
C LEU A 682 -0.38 -9.39 5.93
N THR A 683 -0.01 -8.63 4.91
CA THR A 683 -0.58 -8.65 3.57
C THR A 683 0.46 -9.15 2.58
N TYR A 684 0.10 -10.14 1.76
CA TYR A 684 1.02 -10.76 0.80
C TYR A 684 0.61 -10.42 -0.63
N THR A 685 1.50 -9.77 -1.38
CA THR A 685 1.27 -9.37 -2.78
C THR A 685 2.31 -10.01 -3.70
N TRP A 686 1.87 -11.00 -4.47
CA TRP A 686 2.64 -11.65 -5.51
C TRP A 686 2.63 -10.87 -6.82
N SER A 687 3.78 -10.84 -7.48
CA SER A 687 3.99 -10.27 -8.80
C SER A 687 5.03 -11.06 -9.60
N MET A 688 5.08 -10.83 -10.91
CA MET A 688 6.14 -11.37 -11.76
C MET A 688 7.28 -10.36 -11.86
N ALA A 689 8.50 -10.77 -11.50
CA ALA A 689 9.70 -9.96 -11.71
C ALA A 689 10.18 -10.06 -13.16
N TYR A 690 10.23 -11.28 -13.71
CA TYR A 690 10.61 -11.53 -15.09
C TYR A 690 9.94 -12.80 -15.63
N GLY A 691 9.56 -12.81 -16.91
CA GLY A 691 8.99 -13.98 -17.59
C GLY A 691 8.57 -13.71 -19.03
N PRO A 692 8.33 -14.75 -19.84
CA PRO A 692 7.95 -14.61 -21.25
C PRO A 692 6.52 -14.09 -21.49
N ALA A 693 5.65 -14.14 -20.47
CA ALA A 693 4.26 -13.65 -20.51
C ALA A 693 3.79 -13.29 -19.09
N ASP A 694 2.71 -12.54 -18.95
CA ASP A 694 2.16 -12.20 -17.63
C ASP A 694 1.68 -13.42 -16.85
N VAL A 695 1.77 -13.32 -15.52
CA VAL A 695 1.35 -14.34 -14.55
C VAL A 695 0.20 -13.78 -13.72
N SER A 696 -0.84 -14.59 -13.50
CA SER A 696 -1.96 -14.24 -12.62
C SER A 696 -1.96 -15.13 -11.38
N PHE A 697 -2.48 -14.60 -10.26
CA PHE A 697 -2.48 -15.25 -8.96
C PHE A 697 -3.91 -15.44 -8.46
N SER A 698 -4.24 -16.62 -7.93
CA SER A 698 -5.59 -16.93 -7.45
C SER A 698 -6.01 -16.09 -6.24
N LEU A 699 -5.05 -15.76 -5.38
CA LEU A 699 -5.19 -14.85 -4.24
C LEU A 699 -4.05 -13.84 -4.29
N ASN A 700 -4.35 -12.55 -4.09
CA ASN A 700 -3.33 -11.51 -4.04
C ASN A 700 -3.75 -10.34 -3.13
N GLY A 701 -2.80 -9.74 -2.42
CA GLY A 701 -3.04 -8.56 -1.59
C GLY A 701 -3.83 -8.84 -0.31
N THR A 702 -3.74 -10.04 0.25
CA THR A 702 -4.41 -10.42 1.51
C THR A 702 -3.50 -11.30 2.38
N GLU A 703 -3.84 -11.52 3.65
CA GLU A 703 -3.13 -12.45 4.54
C GLU A 703 -3.16 -13.90 4.01
N ALA A 704 -4.30 -14.31 3.44
CA ALA A 704 -4.47 -15.62 2.82
C ALA A 704 -3.54 -15.83 1.60
N SER A 705 -3.05 -14.74 0.99
CA SER A 705 -2.13 -14.78 -0.14
C SER A 705 -0.72 -15.26 0.25
N SER A 706 -0.42 -15.50 1.53
CA SER A 706 0.76 -16.28 1.95
C SER A 706 0.84 -17.64 1.25
N ASN A 707 -0.30 -18.18 0.80
CA ASN A 707 -0.40 -19.29 -0.14
C ASN A 707 -1.26 -18.89 -1.34
N THR A 708 -0.74 -19.04 -2.56
CA THR A 708 -1.47 -18.70 -3.79
C THR A 708 -1.14 -19.66 -4.93
N VAL A 709 -1.86 -19.58 -6.05
CA VAL A 709 -1.60 -20.36 -7.25
C VAL A 709 -1.31 -19.43 -8.42
N ALA A 710 -0.13 -19.57 -9.02
CA ALA A 710 0.28 -18.86 -10.23
C ALA A 710 -0.20 -19.56 -11.50
N THR A 711 -0.75 -18.80 -12.44
CA THR A 711 -1.17 -19.28 -13.76
C THR A 711 -0.26 -18.72 -14.85
N PHE A 712 0.34 -19.61 -15.64
CA PHE A 712 1.24 -19.28 -16.73
C PHE A 712 0.56 -19.52 -18.09
N THR A 713 0.77 -18.63 -19.06
CA THR A 713 0.17 -18.73 -20.40
C THR A 713 1.17 -19.14 -21.48
N GLN A 714 2.47 -19.07 -21.19
CA GLN A 714 3.54 -19.41 -22.13
C GLN A 714 4.63 -20.25 -21.47
N SER A 715 5.20 -21.21 -22.20
CA SER A 715 6.39 -21.95 -21.73
C SER A 715 7.60 -21.03 -21.61
N GLY A 716 8.37 -21.19 -20.55
CA GLY A 716 9.65 -20.50 -20.34
C GLY A 716 10.02 -20.39 -18.87
N SER A 717 11.12 -19.68 -18.60
CA SER A 717 11.58 -19.41 -17.23
C SER A 717 10.90 -18.16 -16.69
N TYR A 718 10.43 -18.24 -15.45
CA TYR A 718 9.77 -17.17 -14.71
C TYR A 718 10.49 -16.94 -13.39
N GLU A 719 10.54 -15.69 -12.96
CA GLU A 719 10.92 -15.25 -11.63
C GLU A 719 9.74 -14.50 -11.01
N LEU A 720 9.29 -14.96 -9.85
CA LEU A 720 8.14 -14.43 -9.14
C LEU A 720 8.59 -13.81 -7.82
N LYS A 721 7.95 -12.70 -7.45
CA LYS A 721 8.23 -11.88 -6.27
C LYS A 721 6.99 -11.89 -5.37
N VAL A 722 7.18 -11.92 -4.05
CA VAL A 722 6.13 -11.62 -3.06
C VAL A 722 6.58 -10.48 -2.17
N ALA A 723 5.71 -9.48 -2.03
CA ALA A 723 5.81 -8.40 -1.06
C ALA A 723 4.96 -8.75 0.17
N VAL A 724 5.57 -8.80 1.35
CA VAL A 724 4.91 -9.05 2.64
C VAL A 724 4.91 -7.74 3.41
N SER A 725 3.74 -7.17 3.70
CA SER A 725 3.61 -5.89 4.39
C SER A 725 2.73 -5.98 5.62
N ASP A 726 3.12 -5.33 6.70
CA ASP A 726 2.32 -5.09 7.92
C ASP A 726 1.42 -3.84 7.81
N GLY A 727 1.45 -3.14 6.67
CA GLY A 727 0.77 -1.86 6.45
C GLY A 727 1.65 -0.63 6.71
N ILE A 728 2.90 -0.81 7.16
CA ILE A 728 3.90 0.22 7.42
C ILE A 728 5.18 -0.07 6.62
N GLU A 729 5.79 -1.24 6.80
CA GLU A 729 6.96 -1.72 6.08
C GLU A 729 6.62 -2.89 5.15
N THR A 730 7.53 -3.20 4.21
CA THR A 730 7.35 -4.30 3.27
C THR A 730 8.65 -5.08 3.08
N ARG A 731 8.60 -6.41 3.20
CA ARG A 731 9.69 -7.32 2.82
C ARG A 731 9.44 -8.03 1.51
N ILE A 732 10.51 -8.40 0.82
CA ILE A 732 10.45 -9.09 -0.47
C ILE A 732 11.06 -10.50 -0.36
N SER A 733 10.41 -11.49 -0.97
CA SER A 733 11.02 -12.79 -1.29
C SER A 733 10.83 -13.13 -2.76
N THR A 734 11.76 -13.87 -3.37
CA THR A 734 11.65 -14.30 -4.77
C THR A 734 11.80 -15.80 -4.94
N CYS A 735 11.25 -16.34 -6.03
CA CYS A 735 11.42 -17.75 -6.43
C CYS A 735 11.41 -17.90 -7.96
N SER A 736 12.12 -18.90 -8.49
CA SER A 736 12.22 -19.15 -9.93
C SER A 736 11.55 -20.46 -10.34
N PHE A 737 10.94 -20.49 -11.52
CA PHE A 737 10.20 -21.63 -12.07
C PHE A 737 10.35 -21.75 -13.59
N ILE A 738 10.46 -22.98 -14.11
CA ILE A 738 10.41 -23.24 -15.55
C ILE A 738 9.06 -23.87 -15.88
N HIS A 739 8.20 -23.11 -16.57
CA HIS A 739 6.92 -23.59 -17.07
C HIS A 739 7.08 -24.30 -18.41
N VAL A 740 6.44 -25.46 -18.57
CA VAL A 740 6.33 -26.17 -19.85
C VAL A 740 4.84 -26.37 -20.14
N ALA A 741 4.33 -25.67 -21.16
CA ALA A 741 2.93 -25.78 -21.59
C ALA A 741 2.61 -27.22 -22.07
N GLY A 742 1.44 -27.72 -21.67
CA GLY A 742 0.94 -29.05 -22.05
C GLY A 742 0.52 -29.16 -23.51
N ASP A 743 0.35 -30.41 -23.99
CA ASP A 743 -0.12 -30.73 -25.35
C ASP A 743 -1.42 -29.96 -25.68
N PRO A 744 -1.52 -29.26 -26.83
CA PRO A 744 -2.72 -28.49 -27.19
C PRO A 744 -4.00 -29.35 -27.30
N ASN A 745 -3.89 -30.67 -27.37
CA ASN A 745 -5.03 -31.60 -27.35
C ASN A 745 -5.46 -32.01 -25.93
N ALA A 746 -4.73 -31.63 -24.88
CA ALA A 746 -5.16 -31.88 -23.51
C ALA A 746 -6.49 -31.13 -23.21
N PRO A 747 -7.34 -31.65 -22.32
CA PRO A 747 -8.57 -30.96 -21.91
C PRO A 747 -8.22 -29.59 -21.29
N ARG A 748 -9.07 -28.58 -21.48
CA ARG A 748 -8.90 -27.25 -20.88
C ARG A 748 -10.23 -26.74 -20.33
N ILE A 749 -10.27 -26.29 -19.09
CA ILE A 749 -11.47 -25.76 -18.45
C ILE A 749 -11.97 -24.52 -19.20
N THR A 750 -13.28 -24.47 -19.47
CA THR A 750 -13.97 -23.29 -20.03
C THR A 750 -15.06 -22.76 -19.12
N THR A 751 -15.52 -23.57 -18.18
CA THR A 751 -16.45 -23.18 -17.14
C THR A 751 -16.01 -23.90 -15.89
N GLU A 752 -15.60 -23.14 -14.88
CA GLU A 752 -15.15 -23.70 -13.61
C GLU A 752 -16.23 -24.60 -12.99
N ALA A 753 -15.80 -25.52 -12.14
CA ALA A 753 -16.67 -26.38 -11.38
C ALA A 753 -17.62 -25.52 -10.53
N ASN A 754 -18.90 -25.83 -10.56
CA ASN A 754 -19.93 -25.12 -9.84
C ASN A 754 -20.86 -26.09 -9.13
N ALA A 755 -21.27 -25.74 -7.91
CA ALA A 755 -22.28 -26.42 -7.13
C ALA A 755 -23.53 -25.55 -7.00
N SER A 756 -24.71 -26.15 -7.17
CA SER A 756 -26.00 -25.47 -7.04
C SER A 756 -27.01 -26.35 -6.30
N PRO A 757 -27.50 -25.94 -5.12
CA PRO A 757 -27.02 -24.80 -4.33
C PRO A 757 -25.60 -25.05 -3.77
N ALA A 758 -24.86 -23.97 -3.48
CA ALA A 758 -23.53 -24.03 -2.85
C ALA A 758 -23.59 -24.05 -1.30
N ALA A 759 -24.77 -23.77 -0.72
CA ALA A 759 -25.05 -23.93 0.69
C ALA A 759 -26.38 -24.69 0.85
N LEU A 760 -26.40 -25.72 1.68
CA LEU A 760 -27.53 -26.62 1.86
C LEU A 760 -27.60 -27.15 3.30
N ILE A 761 -28.76 -27.65 3.71
CA ILE A 761 -28.92 -28.30 5.01
C ILE A 761 -28.60 -29.80 4.87
N LEU A 762 -27.97 -30.41 5.89
CA LEU A 762 -27.67 -31.83 5.89
C LEU A 762 -28.90 -32.68 5.53
N GLY A 763 -28.81 -33.44 4.44
CA GLY A 763 -29.90 -34.23 3.86
C GLY A 763 -30.31 -33.78 2.44
N GLU A 764 -30.00 -32.53 2.07
CA GLU A 764 -30.17 -32.04 0.70
C GLU A 764 -29.00 -32.48 -0.22
N THR A 765 -29.19 -32.32 -1.53
CA THR A 765 -28.17 -32.63 -2.55
C THR A 765 -27.77 -31.39 -3.34
N ALA A 766 -26.51 -31.37 -3.81
CA ALA A 766 -26.00 -30.30 -4.68
C ALA A 766 -25.81 -30.80 -6.12
N ALA A 767 -26.30 -30.06 -7.10
CA ALA A 767 -26.00 -30.31 -8.51
C ALA A 767 -24.64 -29.73 -8.86
N LEU A 768 -23.73 -30.56 -9.35
CA LEU A 768 -22.38 -30.18 -9.77
C LEU A 768 -22.28 -30.12 -11.29
N SER A 769 -21.55 -29.13 -11.80
CA SER A 769 -21.29 -28.99 -13.25
C SER A 769 -19.89 -28.44 -13.53
N VAL A 770 -19.31 -28.80 -14.69
CA VAL A 770 -18.04 -28.24 -15.19
C VAL A 770 -18.06 -28.19 -16.72
N GLY A 771 -17.43 -27.18 -17.32
CA GLY A 771 -17.26 -27.05 -18.77
C GLY A 771 -15.79 -27.16 -19.17
N ALA A 772 -15.49 -27.90 -20.25
CA ALA A 772 -14.15 -27.98 -20.81
C ALA A 772 -14.13 -28.05 -22.35
N THR A 773 -13.12 -27.43 -22.95
CA THR A 773 -12.72 -27.59 -24.35
C THR A 773 -11.69 -28.70 -24.50
N ASN A 774 -11.55 -29.23 -25.72
CA ASN A 774 -10.63 -30.32 -26.06
C ASN A 774 -10.79 -31.59 -25.21
N ALA A 775 -11.84 -31.70 -24.40
CA ALA A 775 -12.08 -32.86 -23.54
C ALA A 775 -12.08 -34.18 -24.33
N ALA A 776 -12.56 -34.16 -25.58
CA ALA A 776 -12.54 -35.31 -26.49
C ALA A 776 -11.45 -35.27 -27.57
N ALA A 777 -10.61 -34.23 -27.62
CA ALA A 777 -9.54 -34.11 -28.60
C ALA A 777 -8.42 -35.10 -28.23
N GLY A 778 -8.27 -36.20 -28.98
CA GLY A 778 -7.30 -37.25 -28.70
C GLY A 778 -7.88 -38.54 -28.10
N GLY A 779 -9.15 -38.58 -27.67
CA GLY A 779 -9.78 -39.78 -27.13
C GLY A 779 -11.08 -39.50 -26.38
N ASN A 780 -11.62 -40.49 -25.67
CA ASN A 780 -12.79 -40.29 -24.82
C ASN A 780 -12.40 -39.50 -23.56
N ALA A 781 -13.15 -38.44 -23.25
CA ALA A 781 -13.03 -37.69 -22.00
C ALA A 781 -13.49 -38.56 -20.81
N ILE A 782 -12.80 -38.48 -19.68
CA ILE A 782 -13.26 -39.06 -18.42
C ILE A 782 -13.31 -37.93 -17.39
N TYR A 783 -14.49 -37.66 -16.84
CA TYR A 783 -14.70 -36.69 -15.76
C TYR A 783 -14.82 -37.46 -14.44
N THR A 784 -13.95 -37.17 -13.48
CA THR A 784 -13.93 -37.81 -12.17
C THR A 784 -14.03 -36.77 -11.06
N TRP A 785 -15.16 -36.74 -10.37
CA TRP A 785 -15.39 -35.94 -9.17
C TRP A 785 -14.88 -36.68 -7.94
N LEU A 786 -14.25 -35.96 -7.02
CA LEU A 786 -13.78 -36.47 -5.75
C LEU A 786 -13.93 -35.41 -4.66
N LYS A 787 -14.08 -35.87 -3.42
CA LYS A 787 -13.94 -35.02 -2.25
C LYS A 787 -12.45 -34.77 -1.99
N SER A 788 -12.01 -33.53 -2.13
CA SER A 788 -10.65 -33.11 -1.80
C SER A 788 -10.49 -32.96 -0.28
N SER A 789 -11.47 -32.32 0.36
CA SER A 789 -11.51 -32.10 1.81
C SER A 789 -12.95 -32.04 2.33
N GLY A 790 -13.15 -32.17 3.65
CA GLY A 790 -14.46 -32.09 4.31
C GLY A 790 -14.74 -33.21 5.32
N PRO A 791 -15.61 -32.97 6.32
CA PRO A 791 -15.75 -33.79 7.53
C PRO A 791 -16.46 -35.14 7.35
N GLY A 792 -17.22 -35.36 6.26
CA GLY A 792 -17.94 -36.61 5.98
C GLY A 792 -17.66 -37.23 4.61
N SER A 793 -18.40 -38.28 4.23
CA SER A 793 -18.36 -38.89 2.90
C SER A 793 -19.20 -38.10 1.90
N VAL A 794 -18.83 -38.16 0.61
CA VAL A 794 -19.60 -37.59 -0.50
C VAL A 794 -19.88 -38.70 -1.51
N SER A 795 -21.14 -38.84 -1.89
CA SER A 795 -21.55 -39.76 -2.95
C SER A 795 -21.98 -38.99 -4.19
N PHE A 796 -21.63 -39.50 -5.38
CA PHE A 796 -21.95 -38.87 -6.66
C PHE A 796 -22.89 -39.77 -7.47
N SER A 797 -23.96 -39.21 -8.03
CA SER A 797 -24.95 -39.98 -8.80
C SER A 797 -24.37 -40.58 -10.10
N VAL A 798 -23.40 -39.89 -10.71
CA VAL A 798 -22.60 -40.40 -11.84
C VAL A 798 -21.14 -39.93 -11.73
N ASN A 799 -20.16 -40.84 -11.85
CA ASN A 799 -18.75 -40.50 -11.70
C ASN A 799 -17.82 -41.35 -12.59
N GLY A 800 -16.69 -40.80 -13.03
CA GLY A 800 -15.67 -41.50 -13.81
C GLY A 800 -16.08 -41.80 -15.26
N THR A 801 -16.95 -40.99 -15.86
CA THR A 801 -17.46 -41.20 -17.23
C THR A 801 -17.52 -39.90 -18.02
N THR A 802 -17.84 -39.97 -19.32
CA THR A 802 -18.10 -38.78 -20.15
C THR A 802 -19.35 -38.02 -19.73
N SER A 803 -20.32 -38.66 -19.08
CA SER A 803 -21.58 -38.03 -18.62
C SER A 803 -21.43 -37.29 -17.30
N SER A 804 -20.29 -37.46 -16.62
CA SER A 804 -19.99 -36.83 -15.33
C SER A 804 -19.55 -35.37 -15.45
N SER A 805 -19.70 -34.73 -16.61
CA SER A 805 -19.62 -33.25 -16.71
C SER A 805 -20.69 -32.56 -15.87
N THR A 806 -21.75 -33.29 -15.52
CA THR A 806 -22.74 -32.93 -14.48
C THR A 806 -22.99 -34.14 -13.57
N THR A 807 -23.15 -33.93 -12.26
CA THR A 807 -23.47 -35.00 -11.29
C THR A 807 -24.19 -34.43 -10.08
N GLU A 808 -24.89 -35.24 -9.28
CA GLU A 808 -25.46 -34.81 -8.00
C GLU A 808 -24.60 -35.35 -6.86
N ALA A 809 -24.27 -34.48 -5.90
CA ALA A 809 -23.51 -34.82 -4.70
C ALA A 809 -24.43 -34.86 -3.47
N SER A 810 -24.28 -35.90 -2.64
CA SER A 810 -24.96 -36.07 -1.35
C SER A 810 -23.95 -36.23 -0.22
N PHE A 811 -24.30 -35.70 0.96
CA PHE A 811 -23.40 -35.55 2.11
C PHE A 811 -23.98 -36.25 3.36
N ASP A 812 -23.10 -36.79 4.22
CA ASP A 812 -23.49 -37.50 5.44
C ASP A 812 -23.09 -36.80 6.75
N ALA A 813 -22.46 -35.62 6.67
CA ALA A 813 -22.10 -34.81 7.84
C ALA A 813 -22.17 -33.31 7.50
N THR A 814 -22.30 -32.49 8.54
CA THR A 814 -22.25 -31.03 8.44
C THR A 814 -20.81 -30.55 8.29
N GLY A 815 -20.63 -29.48 7.52
CA GLY A 815 -19.39 -28.72 7.36
C GLY A 815 -19.14 -28.35 5.91
N THR A 816 -18.02 -27.67 5.67
CA THR A 816 -17.59 -27.27 4.33
C THR A 816 -16.89 -28.41 3.62
N TYR A 817 -17.30 -28.69 2.39
CA TYR A 817 -16.72 -29.69 1.51
C TYR A 817 -16.08 -29.03 0.30
N GLU A 818 -14.85 -29.43 -0.01
CA GLU A 818 -14.19 -29.07 -1.26
C GLU A 818 -14.25 -30.26 -2.23
N LEU A 819 -14.85 -30.05 -3.39
CA LEU A 819 -15.03 -31.06 -4.42
C LEU A 819 -14.21 -30.69 -5.65
N GLN A 820 -13.38 -31.62 -6.12
CA GLN A 820 -12.57 -31.45 -7.32
C GLN A 820 -13.03 -32.38 -8.43
N VAL A 821 -13.10 -31.86 -9.66
CA VAL A 821 -13.25 -32.66 -10.87
C VAL A 821 -11.93 -32.72 -11.63
N THR A 822 -11.54 -33.92 -12.05
CA THR A 822 -10.44 -34.14 -13.01
C THR A 822 -11.01 -34.64 -14.33
N ILE A 823 -10.60 -34.00 -15.42
CA ILE A 823 -10.99 -34.28 -16.80
C ILE A 823 -9.76 -34.83 -17.51
N SER A 824 -9.79 -36.07 -17.98
CA SER A 824 -8.64 -36.70 -18.66
C SER A 824 -8.98 -37.19 -20.07
N ASN A 825 -8.04 -37.04 -21.00
CA ASN A 825 -8.03 -37.73 -22.29
C ASN A 825 -6.62 -38.31 -22.55
N SER A 826 -6.32 -38.75 -23.78
CA SER A 826 -5.00 -39.35 -24.09
C SER A 826 -3.84 -38.34 -24.20
N ALA A 827 -4.15 -37.05 -24.35
CA ALA A 827 -3.19 -35.96 -24.49
C ALA A 827 -2.88 -35.27 -23.15
N GLY A 828 -3.75 -35.41 -22.15
CA GLY A 828 -3.49 -34.88 -20.80
C GLY A 828 -4.73 -34.79 -19.91
N THR A 829 -4.59 -34.01 -18.84
CA THR A 829 -5.62 -33.81 -17.81
C THR A 829 -5.81 -32.32 -17.51
N ALA A 830 -7.02 -31.93 -17.10
CA ALA A 830 -7.33 -30.65 -16.47
C ALA A 830 -8.20 -30.85 -15.23
N SER A 831 -8.14 -29.90 -14.30
CA SER A 831 -8.86 -29.99 -13.02
C SER A 831 -9.54 -28.67 -12.68
N SER A 832 -10.64 -28.72 -11.93
CA SER A 832 -11.34 -27.56 -11.37
C SER A 832 -12.00 -27.97 -10.05
N SER A 833 -12.30 -27.02 -9.15
CA SER A 833 -12.91 -27.29 -7.85
C SER A 833 -14.06 -26.35 -7.51
N CYS A 834 -14.95 -26.80 -6.61
CA CYS A 834 -16.04 -26.02 -6.05
C CYS A 834 -16.24 -26.39 -4.57
N THR A 835 -16.86 -25.49 -3.82
CA THR A 835 -17.20 -25.70 -2.41
C THR A 835 -18.70 -25.92 -2.23
N VAL A 836 -19.05 -26.73 -1.23
CA VAL A 836 -20.43 -26.90 -0.75
C VAL A 836 -20.41 -26.80 0.77
N ASP A 837 -21.17 -25.85 1.32
CA ASP A 837 -21.40 -25.71 2.76
C ASP A 837 -22.63 -26.49 3.18
N VAL A 838 -22.42 -27.53 3.98
CA VAL A 838 -23.49 -28.37 4.53
C VAL A 838 -23.76 -27.95 5.96
N ASN A 839 -24.77 -27.13 6.17
CA ASN A 839 -25.08 -26.63 7.50
C ASN A 839 -25.87 -27.67 8.32
N GLY A 840 -25.67 -27.63 9.64
CA GLY A 840 -26.59 -28.28 10.57
C GLY A 840 -27.91 -27.53 10.64
N LEU A 841 -28.90 -28.12 11.30
CA LEU A 841 -30.09 -27.39 11.71
C LEU A 841 -29.67 -26.19 12.59
N PRO A 842 -30.38 -25.04 12.54
CA PRO A 842 -30.03 -23.88 13.33
C PRO A 842 -29.98 -24.25 14.83
N PRO A 843 -28.87 -23.96 15.54
CA PRO A 843 -28.73 -24.29 16.96
C PRO A 843 -29.65 -23.41 17.82
N VAL A 844 -30.24 -23.99 18.87
CA VAL A 844 -30.99 -23.21 19.86
C VAL A 844 -30.06 -22.28 20.64
N PRO A 845 -30.43 -21.00 20.82
CA PRO A 845 -29.67 -20.09 21.66
C PRO A 845 -29.56 -20.60 23.10
N ALA A 846 -28.37 -20.50 23.69
CA ALA A 846 -28.06 -20.97 25.06
C ALA A 846 -28.91 -20.28 26.16
N ASN A 847 -29.68 -19.25 25.81
CA ASN A 847 -30.56 -18.49 26.70
C ASN A 847 -31.96 -19.15 26.89
N GLY A 848 -32.22 -20.33 26.34
CA GLY A 848 -33.51 -21.01 26.53
C GLY A 848 -34.70 -20.24 25.93
N TYR A 849 -34.47 -19.49 24.85
CA TYR A 849 -35.50 -18.83 24.04
C TYR A 849 -35.31 -19.19 22.57
N LEU A 850 -36.39 -19.61 21.90
CA LEU A 850 -36.43 -19.91 20.47
C LEU A 850 -37.68 -19.27 19.84
N ALA A 851 -37.49 -18.35 18.90
CA ALA A 851 -38.55 -17.85 18.03
C ALA A 851 -38.49 -18.59 16.69
N ILE A 852 -39.63 -19.05 16.20
CA ILE A 852 -39.70 -19.83 14.97
C ILE A 852 -39.84 -18.91 13.76
N ASP A 853 -38.89 -19.02 12.82
CA ASP A 853 -39.00 -18.49 11.47
C ASP A 853 -39.30 -19.64 10.50
N PHE A 854 -40.53 -19.74 10.01
CA PHE A 854 -40.95 -20.80 9.12
C PHE A 854 -40.34 -20.72 7.71
N SER A 855 -39.61 -19.64 7.39
CA SER A 855 -38.86 -19.53 6.14
C SER A 855 -37.45 -20.12 6.23
N SER A 856 -36.97 -20.47 7.43
CA SER A 856 -35.59 -20.90 7.64
C SER A 856 -35.27 -22.29 7.08
N GLN A 857 -36.29 -23.13 6.88
CA GLN A 857 -36.12 -24.53 6.48
C GLN A 857 -37.45 -25.14 5.99
N ALA A 858 -37.35 -26.26 5.29
CA ALA A 858 -38.52 -26.97 4.78
C ALA A 858 -39.23 -27.79 5.87
N PHE A 859 -40.54 -27.96 5.71
CA PHE A 859 -41.33 -28.90 6.51
C PHE A 859 -41.10 -30.34 6.06
N GLU A 860 -40.98 -31.23 7.02
CA GLU A 860 -40.97 -32.68 6.80
C GLU A 860 -42.40 -33.24 6.83
N SER A 861 -42.60 -34.33 6.10
CA SER A 861 -43.87 -35.05 6.07
C SER A 861 -43.77 -36.30 6.95
N PHE A 862 -44.82 -36.62 7.68
CA PHE A 862 -44.83 -37.80 8.55
C PHE A 862 -44.71 -39.09 7.73
N VAL A 863 -43.81 -39.98 8.13
CA VAL A 863 -43.56 -41.26 7.43
C VAL A 863 -44.22 -42.41 8.21
N ASN A 864 -45.23 -43.07 7.64
CA ASN A 864 -45.60 -44.43 8.04
C ASN A 864 -46.28 -45.24 6.91
N ASP A 865 -46.31 -46.55 7.09
CA ASP A 865 -46.80 -47.56 6.13
C ASP A 865 -48.34 -47.60 5.95
N ASN A 866 -49.10 -46.68 6.56
CA ASN A 866 -50.56 -46.62 6.43
C ASN A 866 -50.98 -45.26 5.85
N GLU A 867 -51.50 -45.29 4.63
CA GLU A 867 -51.86 -44.16 3.72
C GLU A 867 -52.90 -43.13 4.23
N PHE A 868 -52.88 -42.74 5.51
CA PHE A 868 -53.89 -41.87 6.13
C PHE A 868 -53.38 -40.48 6.55
N PHE A 869 -52.11 -40.16 6.29
CA PHE A 869 -51.51 -38.87 6.65
C PHE A 869 -51.08 -38.11 5.40
N ASP A 870 -51.28 -36.79 5.38
CA ASP A 870 -50.84 -35.88 4.31
C ASP A 870 -51.45 -36.18 2.93
N ARG A 871 -52.79 -36.32 2.88
CA ARG A 871 -53.52 -36.74 1.66
C ARG A 871 -53.47 -35.70 0.55
N THR A 872 -53.82 -34.45 0.86
CA THR A 872 -53.91 -33.36 -0.14
C THR A 872 -53.95 -32.02 0.57
N GLY A 873 -53.07 -31.08 0.19
CA GLY A 873 -53.07 -29.74 0.75
C GLY A 873 -51.83 -28.91 0.39
N THR A 874 -51.78 -27.68 0.90
CA THR A 874 -50.64 -26.76 0.76
C THR A 874 -50.22 -26.16 2.10
N VAL A 875 -48.90 -26.06 2.30
CA VAL A 875 -48.28 -25.29 3.38
C VAL A 875 -47.84 -23.95 2.81
N GLU A 876 -48.22 -22.85 3.44
CA GLU A 876 -47.88 -21.50 3.02
C GLU A 876 -47.22 -20.76 4.19
N VAL A 877 -45.97 -20.35 4.01
CA VAL A 877 -45.32 -19.42 4.94
C VAL A 877 -45.92 -18.03 4.74
N VAL A 878 -46.38 -17.42 5.83
CA VAL A 878 -47.05 -16.11 5.84
C VAL A 878 -46.29 -15.14 6.77
N GLU A 879 -46.70 -13.87 6.76
CA GLU A 879 -46.17 -12.85 7.69
C GLU A 879 -44.63 -12.74 7.67
N SER A 880 -44.04 -12.84 6.48
CA SER A 880 -42.59 -12.79 6.27
C SER A 880 -41.80 -13.82 7.10
N GLY A 881 -42.35 -15.01 7.33
CA GLY A 881 -41.69 -16.09 8.07
C GLY A 881 -42.22 -16.28 9.50
N ALA A 882 -42.88 -15.27 10.08
CA ALA A 882 -43.39 -15.34 11.45
C ALA A 882 -44.65 -16.22 11.62
N GLY A 883 -45.24 -16.68 10.52
CA GLY A 883 -46.39 -17.58 10.57
C GLY A 883 -46.42 -18.61 9.43
N VAL A 884 -47.25 -19.64 9.63
CA VAL A 884 -47.51 -20.70 8.67
C VAL A 884 -49.01 -20.98 8.59
N ARG A 885 -49.51 -21.12 7.36
CA ARG A 885 -50.88 -21.50 7.04
C ARG A 885 -50.91 -22.88 6.39
N PHE A 886 -51.74 -23.76 6.92
CA PHE A 886 -52.04 -25.08 6.39
C PHE A 886 -53.41 -25.08 5.74
N ILE A 887 -53.53 -25.63 4.54
CA ILE A 887 -54.80 -25.77 3.80
C ILE A 887 -54.94 -27.22 3.33
N GLY A 888 -56.05 -27.88 3.66
CA GLY A 888 -56.35 -29.26 3.27
C GLY A 888 -56.18 -30.26 4.42
N ASP A 889 -55.74 -31.48 4.13
CA ASP A 889 -55.51 -32.54 5.11
C ASP A 889 -54.00 -32.81 5.24
N LEU A 890 -53.37 -32.10 6.18
CA LEU A 890 -51.92 -31.94 6.28
C LEU A 890 -51.40 -32.21 7.68
N TRP A 891 -50.30 -32.94 7.70
CA TRP A 891 -49.58 -33.34 8.89
C TRP A 891 -48.11 -33.09 8.61
N LYS A 892 -47.55 -32.09 9.28
CA LYS A 892 -46.23 -31.55 8.93
C LYS A 892 -45.40 -31.35 10.19
N ALA A 893 -44.14 -31.75 10.12
CA ALA A 893 -43.16 -31.57 11.17
C ALA A 893 -42.20 -30.47 10.73
N PHE A 894 -42.04 -29.44 11.55
CA PHE A 894 -41.02 -28.41 11.34
C PHE A 894 -39.82 -28.75 12.21
N PRO A 895 -38.62 -28.99 11.64
CA PRO A 895 -37.48 -29.33 12.46
C PRO A 895 -37.12 -28.20 13.45
N ILE A 896 -36.66 -28.55 14.64
CA ILE A 896 -36.16 -27.64 15.68
C ILE A 896 -35.00 -28.33 16.41
N ASP A 897 -34.25 -27.61 17.24
CA ASP A 897 -33.17 -28.18 18.06
C ASP A 897 -33.30 -27.78 19.53
N TYR A 898 -34.42 -28.10 20.19
CA TYR A 898 -34.72 -27.58 21.54
C TYR A 898 -34.57 -28.62 22.66
N GLN A 899 -33.74 -28.29 23.66
CA GLN A 899 -33.64 -29.04 24.91
C GLN A 899 -34.74 -28.62 25.89
N MET A 900 -35.75 -29.46 26.07
CA MET A 900 -36.91 -29.16 26.88
C MET A 900 -36.63 -29.34 28.38
N THR A 901 -37.17 -28.46 29.22
CA THR A 901 -37.16 -28.54 30.68
C THR A 901 -38.57 -28.74 31.24
N ALA A 902 -38.68 -28.93 32.57
CA ALA A 902 -39.97 -28.98 33.26
C ALA A 902 -40.74 -27.64 33.24
N ASP A 903 -40.04 -26.53 33.00
CA ASP A 903 -40.60 -25.18 33.03
C ASP A 903 -40.84 -24.58 31.63
N THR A 904 -40.44 -25.29 30.56
CA THR A 904 -40.61 -24.82 29.18
C THR A 904 -42.05 -24.44 28.86
N VAL A 905 -42.21 -23.26 28.26
CA VAL A 905 -43.48 -22.72 27.75
C VAL A 905 -43.45 -22.61 26.24
N LEU A 906 -44.51 -23.10 25.60
CA LEU A 906 -44.82 -22.89 24.18
C LEU A 906 -45.93 -21.82 24.08
N GLU A 907 -45.64 -20.71 23.40
CA GLU A 907 -46.57 -19.61 23.18
C GLU A 907 -46.74 -19.35 21.68
N PHE A 908 -47.98 -19.16 21.23
CA PHE A 908 -48.30 -18.97 19.82
C PHE A 908 -49.68 -18.34 19.64
N ASP A 909 -49.88 -17.73 18.48
CA ASP A 909 -51.18 -17.32 17.98
C ASP A 909 -51.75 -18.41 17.06
N PHE A 910 -53.03 -18.73 17.26
CA PHE A 910 -53.75 -19.70 16.44
C PHE A 910 -55.06 -19.11 15.93
N SER A 911 -55.33 -19.35 14.65
CA SER A 911 -56.63 -19.08 14.03
C SER A 911 -56.96 -20.17 13.03
N CYS A 912 -58.24 -20.48 12.89
CA CYS A 912 -58.75 -21.37 11.86
C CYS A 912 -60.04 -20.82 11.27
N LEU A 913 -60.27 -21.11 9.98
CA LEU A 913 -61.47 -20.64 9.25
C LEU A 913 -62.64 -21.62 9.34
N ASN A 914 -62.37 -22.90 9.55
CA ASN A 914 -63.32 -24.00 9.67
C ASN A 914 -62.88 -24.99 10.77
N GLU A 915 -63.85 -25.66 11.37
CA GLU A 915 -63.66 -26.50 12.56
C GLU A 915 -62.77 -27.72 12.29
N GLY A 916 -62.83 -28.31 11.09
CA GLY A 916 -62.04 -29.48 10.72
C GLY A 916 -62.30 -30.73 11.59
N GLU A 917 -61.52 -31.79 11.37
CA GLU A 917 -61.51 -32.97 12.25
C GLU A 917 -60.59 -32.73 13.46
N LEU A 918 -59.36 -32.26 13.22
CA LEU A 918 -58.38 -31.99 14.27
C LEU A 918 -57.42 -30.90 13.84
N HIS A 919 -57.37 -29.83 14.65
CA HIS A 919 -56.30 -28.84 14.64
C HIS A 919 -55.47 -29.00 15.90
N ALA A 920 -54.18 -29.35 15.77
CA ALA A 920 -53.32 -29.63 16.90
C ALA A 920 -51.86 -29.23 16.67
N ILE A 921 -51.12 -29.10 17.78
CA ILE A 921 -49.69 -28.82 17.81
C ILE A 921 -48.98 -29.71 18.84
N ALA A 922 -47.72 -30.09 18.59
CA ALA A 922 -46.89 -30.86 19.54
C ALA A 922 -45.39 -30.63 19.37
N MET A 923 -44.60 -31.03 20.36
CA MET A 923 -43.14 -31.08 20.26
C MET A 923 -42.66 -32.54 20.35
N THR A 924 -41.92 -33.01 19.36
CA THR A 924 -41.50 -34.43 19.23
C THR A 924 -40.01 -34.56 18.88
N ASP A 925 -39.47 -35.76 19.03
CA ASP A 925 -38.08 -36.11 18.71
C ASP A 925 -37.93 -36.77 17.32
N THR A 926 -39.03 -37.25 16.75
CA THR A 926 -39.11 -37.83 15.40
C THR A 926 -40.45 -37.45 14.74
N PRO A 927 -40.49 -37.28 13.40
CA PRO A 927 -41.72 -37.01 12.65
C PRO A 927 -42.50 -38.31 12.44
N SER A 928 -42.70 -39.09 13.51
CA SER A 928 -43.38 -40.38 13.47
C SER A 928 -44.34 -40.50 14.65
N TRP A 929 -45.52 -41.05 14.38
CA TRP A 929 -46.52 -41.30 15.41
C TRP A 929 -46.56 -42.78 15.76
N ASP A 930 -46.40 -43.10 17.04
CA ASP A 930 -46.70 -44.42 17.57
C ASP A 930 -48.09 -44.43 18.23
N PHE A 931 -49.08 -45.06 17.57
CA PHE A 931 -50.44 -45.26 18.09
C PHE A 931 -50.53 -46.31 19.22
N THR A 932 -49.41 -46.83 19.74
CA THR A 932 -49.45 -47.94 20.71
C THR A 932 -49.93 -47.57 22.11
N GLY A 933 -50.12 -46.27 22.40
CA GLY A 933 -50.64 -45.74 23.68
C GLY A 933 -52.12 -45.33 23.66
N SER A 934 -52.76 -45.30 24.82
CA SER A 934 -54.16 -44.83 24.99
C SER A 934 -54.29 -43.30 25.14
N ARG A 935 -53.24 -42.52 24.84
CA ARG A 935 -53.21 -41.05 24.82
C ARG A 935 -52.31 -40.55 23.69
N TYR A 936 -52.69 -39.44 23.06
CA TYR A 936 -51.94 -38.70 22.05
C TYR A 936 -51.09 -37.62 22.72
N ASP A 937 -49.81 -37.51 22.35
CA ASP A 937 -48.89 -36.43 22.79
C ASP A 937 -49.12 -35.11 22.01
N LEU A 938 -50.39 -34.85 21.66
CA LEU A 938 -50.83 -33.66 20.93
C LEU A 938 -51.62 -32.73 21.84
N ILE A 939 -51.54 -31.44 21.57
CA ILE A 939 -52.41 -30.43 22.15
C ILE A 939 -53.50 -30.14 21.13
N LYS A 940 -54.74 -30.60 21.39
CA LYS A 940 -55.89 -30.27 20.56
C LYS A 940 -56.28 -28.81 20.78
N LEU A 941 -56.39 -28.05 19.70
CA LEU A 941 -56.76 -26.63 19.70
C LEU A 941 -58.20 -26.42 19.28
N HIS A 942 -58.65 -27.12 18.24
CA HIS A 942 -60.03 -27.09 17.76
C HIS A 942 -60.36 -28.33 16.91
N GLY A 943 -61.61 -28.80 16.89
CA GLY A 943 -62.06 -29.81 15.93
C GLY A 943 -63.02 -30.87 16.47
N THR A 944 -63.55 -31.72 15.59
CA THR A 944 -64.58 -32.71 15.95
C THR A 944 -64.05 -34.05 16.51
N ASP A 945 -62.74 -34.33 16.42
CA ASP A 945 -62.16 -35.56 16.95
C ASP A 945 -62.26 -35.63 18.48
N SER A 946 -62.52 -36.85 18.99
CA SER A 946 -62.78 -37.13 20.41
C SER A 946 -61.68 -38.00 21.05
N GLY A 947 -60.49 -37.94 20.45
CA GLY A 947 -59.28 -38.60 20.94
C GLY A 947 -58.88 -38.21 22.37
N LEU A 948 -57.96 -38.98 22.96
CA LEU A 948 -57.41 -38.70 24.29
C LEU A 948 -56.11 -37.91 24.15
N TYR A 949 -56.18 -36.58 24.15
CA TYR A 949 -55.02 -35.69 24.01
C TYR A 949 -54.30 -35.44 25.33
N ILE A 950 -53.02 -35.02 25.27
CA ILE A 950 -52.27 -34.58 26.45
C ILE A 950 -52.88 -33.31 27.05
N MET A 951 -53.47 -32.49 26.19
CA MET A 951 -54.27 -31.32 26.54
C MET A 951 -55.33 -31.07 25.46
N ASP A 952 -56.54 -30.74 25.90
CA ASP A 952 -57.65 -30.35 25.02
C ASP A 952 -58.06 -28.91 25.34
N ARG A 953 -57.89 -28.02 24.35
CA ARG A 953 -58.23 -26.59 24.40
C ARG A 953 -59.41 -26.22 23.51
N ASP A 954 -60.08 -27.20 22.90
CA ASP A 954 -61.16 -27.01 21.92
C ASP A 954 -62.29 -26.11 22.44
N GLY A 955 -62.75 -26.35 23.68
CA GLY A 955 -63.78 -25.53 24.34
C GLY A 955 -63.36 -24.08 24.70
N GLY A 956 -62.11 -23.70 24.45
CA GLY A 956 -61.54 -22.37 24.70
C GLY A 956 -61.35 -21.51 23.46
N TYR A 957 -61.48 -22.05 22.24
CA TYR A 957 -61.38 -21.26 21.02
C TYR A 957 -62.64 -20.42 20.81
N THR A 958 -62.49 -19.11 20.67
CA THR A 958 -63.63 -18.17 20.57
C THR A 958 -63.87 -17.62 19.15
N GLY A 959 -63.14 -18.15 18.16
CA GLY A 959 -63.08 -17.61 16.80
C GLY A 959 -62.06 -16.47 16.66
N GLY A 960 -61.61 -16.21 15.44
CA GLY A 960 -60.52 -15.25 15.17
C GLY A 960 -59.16 -15.74 15.69
N THR A 961 -58.20 -14.83 15.81
CA THR A 961 -56.87 -15.15 16.36
C THR A 961 -56.90 -15.20 17.88
N ASN A 962 -56.56 -16.36 18.44
CA ASN A 962 -56.47 -16.59 19.88
C ASN A 962 -55.00 -16.85 20.23
N ARG A 963 -54.50 -16.22 21.29
CA ARG A 963 -53.16 -16.46 21.83
C ARG A 963 -53.19 -17.58 22.87
N TYR A 964 -52.31 -18.56 22.72
CA TYR A 964 -52.13 -19.67 23.64
C TYR A 964 -50.75 -19.56 24.30
N SER A 965 -50.70 -19.82 25.61
CA SER A 965 -49.46 -19.98 26.38
C SER A 965 -49.61 -21.26 27.19
N ILE A 966 -48.73 -22.23 26.92
CA ILE A 966 -48.85 -23.60 27.40
C ILE A 966 -47.54 -23.99 28.07
N ALA A 967 -47.59 -24.28 29.37
CA ALA A 967 -46.49 -24.86 30.14
C ALA A 967 -46.27 -26.32 29.73
N ILE A 968 -45.78 -26.51 28.51
CA ILE A 968 -45.69 -27.80 27.84
C ILE A 968 -44.69 -28.74 28.56
N GLY A 969 -43.67 -28.17 29.22
CA GLY A 969 -42.73 -28.87 30.10
C GLY A 969 -43.37 -29.64 31.25
N GLN A 970 -44.56 -29.21 31.69
CA GLN A 970 -45.30 -29.83 32.80
C GLN A 970 -46.30 -30.90 32.34
N LEU A 971 -46.58 -30.98 31.03
CA LEU A 971 -47.60 -31.86 30.47
C LEU A 971 -47.03 -33.22 30.05
N LEU A 972 -45.79 -33.23 29.56
CA LEU A 972 -45.11 -34.45 29.12
C LEU A 972 -44.39 -35.10 30.30
N THR A 973 -44.57 -36.41 30.49
CA THR A 973 -43.98 -37.19 31.60
C THR A 973 -42.46 -37.39 31.51
N LEU A 974 -41.77 -36.71 30.59
CA LEU A 974 -40.35 -36.83 30.29
C LEU A 974 -39.75 -35.42 30.14
N ASN A 975 -39.41 -34.84 31.28
CA ASN A 975 -39.22 -33.40 31.47
C ASN A 975 -37.82 -32.87 31.10
N THR A 976 -37.00 -33.64 30.36
CA THR A 976 -35.57 -33.34 30.11
C THR A 976 -35.04 -33.93 28.79
N GLU A 977 -35.85 -33.97 27.72
CA GLU A 977 -35.46 -34.59 26.45
C GLU A 977 -35.25 -33.57 25.33
N GLN A 978 -34.29 -33.86 24.46
CA GLN A 978 -34.12 -33.17 23.18
C GLN A 978 -35.39 -33.35 22.34
N LYS A 979 -35.94 -32.24 21.84
CA LYS A 979 -37.00 -32.24 20.83
C LYS A 979 -36.44 -31.71 19.52
N ASN A 980 -36.74 -32.44 18.47
CA ASN A 980 -36.21 -32.22 17.13
C ASN A 980 -37.26 -31.66 16.18
N TYR A 981 -38.55 -31.66 16.56
CA TYR A 981 -39.64 -31.23 15.70
C TYR A 981 -40.74 -30.50 16.47
N LEU A 982 -41.33 -29.52 15.80
CA LEU A 982 -42.62 -28.93 16.13
C LEU A 982 -43.65 -29.43 15.10
N ASP A 983 -44.62 -30.19 15.58
CA ASP A 983 -45.59 -30.89 14.77
C ASP A 983 -46.87 -30.08 14.65
N PHE A 984 -47.38 -29.98 13.42
CA PHE A 984 -48.62 -29.28 13.09
C PHE A 984 -49.59 -30.23 12.42
N VAL A 985 -50.81 -30.29 12.97
CA VAL A 985 -51.89 -31.13 12.48
C VAL A 985 -53.05 -30.26 12.04
N ASN A 986 -53.43 -30.40 10.77
CA ASN A 986 -54.59 -29.79 10.16
C ASN A 986 -55.35 -30.89 9.42
N ALA A 987 -56.14 -31.66 10.17
CA ALA A 987 -56.77 -32.88 9.69
C ALA A 987 -58.23 -32.66 9.31
N ASP A 988 -58.65 -33.34 8.25
CA ASP A 988 -60.02 -33.32 7.73
C ASP A 988 -60.38 -34.66 7.06
N ASN A 989 -60.66 -35.71 7.87
CA ASN A 989 -61.19 -36.98 7.36
C ASN A 989 -62.72 -37.00 7.21
N SER A 990 -63.36 -35.88 6.87
CA SER A 990 -64.81 -35.80 6.64
C SER A 990 -65.32 -36.68 5.47
N GLY A 991 -64.42 -37.35 4.74
CA GLY A 991 -64.77 -38.16 3.57
C GLY A 991 -65.09 -37.32 2.33
N GLU A 992 -64.80 -36.02 2.38
CA GLU A 992 -64.96 -35.09 1.27
C GLU A 992 -63.87 -35.27 0.21
N ILE A 993 -64.22 -35.00 -1.05
CA ILE A 993 -63.33 -35.21 -2.21
C ILE A 993 -62.23 -34.14 -2.27
N THR A 994 -62.39 -33.05 -1.53
CA THR A 994 -61.43 -31.94 -1.41
C THR A 994 -61.44 -31.44 0.04
N PRO A 995 -60.54 -31.96 0.90
CA PRO A 995 -60.38 -31.47 2.26
C PRO A 995 -60.13 -29.96 2.26
N ASP A 996 -60.81 -29.22 3.13
CA ASP A 996 -60.74 -27.75 3.13
C ASP A 996 -60.33 -27.13 4.46
N ALA A 997 -59.97 -27.94 5.47
CA ALA A 997 -59.49 -27.47 6.77
C ALA A 997 -58.35 -26.44 6.63
N GLN A 998 -58.44 -25.34 7.38
CA GLN A 998 -57.44 -24.28 7.37
C GLN A 998 -57.06 -23.81 8.76
N SER A 999 -55.78 -23.96 9.08
CA SER A 999 -55.15 -23.48 10.31
C SER A 999 -54.01 -22.55 10.01
N THR A 1000 -53.89 -21.47 10.80
CA THR A 1000 -52.76 -20.54 10.76
C THR A 1000 -52.17 -20.43 12.16
N PHE A 1001 -50.87 -20.68 12.24
CA PHE A 1001 -50.04 -20.51 13.44
C PHE A 1001 -49.08 -19.33 13.20
N ALA A 1002 -48.98 -18.41 14.15
CA ALA A 1002 -48.09 -17.26 14.04
C ALA A 1002 -47.46 -16.93 15.39
N ASN A 1003 -46.37 -16.17 15.37
CA ASN A 1003 -45.65 -15.71 16.57
C ASN A 1003 -45.31 -16.87 17.52
N VAL A 1004 -44.85 -17.99 16.96
CA VAL A 1004 -44.54 -19.20 17.72
C VAL A 1004 -43.19 -19.03 18.41
N ILE A 1005 -43.22 -19.06 19.74
CA ILE A 1005 -42.03 -18.96 20.58
C ILE A 1005 -42.01 -20.09 21.63
N ILE A 1006 -40.80 -20.55 21.95
CA ILE A 1006 -40.52 -21.54 23.00
C ILE A 1006 -39.55 -20.89 23.96
N TYR A 1007 -39.84 -20.89 25.27
CA TYR A 1007 -38.98 -20.22 26.25
C TYR A 1007 -39.01 -20.83 27.65
N GLU A 1008 -37.98 -20.51 28.44
CA GLU A 1008 -37.89 -20.79 29.87
C GLU A 1008 -38.31 -19.56 30.71
N PRO A 1009 -39.42 -19.59 31.46
CA PRO A 1009 -39.95 -18.41 32.17
C PRO A 1009 -39.03 -17.83 33.25
N ALA A 1010 -38.15 -18.66 33.81
CA ALA A 1010 -37.16 -18.28 34.82
C ALA A 1010 -35.72 -18.28 34.26
N GLY A 1011 -35.55 -18.37 32.94
CA GLY A 1011 -34.25 -18.26 32.31
C GLY A 1011 -33.72 -16.85 32.48
N ASP A 1012 -32.51 -16.73 33.02
CA ASP A 1012 -31.74 -15.50 33.26
C ASP A 1012 -30.28 -15.92 33.00
N ALA A 1013 -29.85 -15.78 31.75
CA ALA A 1013 -28.60 -16.41 31.28
C ALA A 1013 -27.36 -15.66 31.77
N ASP A 1014 -27.46 -14.35 32.04
CA ASP A 1014 -26.39 -13.52 32.54
C ASP A 1014 -26.43 -13.28 34.07
N GLY A 1015 -27.55 -13.62 34.72
CA GLY A 1015 -27.74 -13.55 36.16
C GLY A 1015 -28.01 -12.15 36.69
N ASP A 1016 -28.46 -11.22 35.85
CA ASP A 1016 -28.73 -9.81 36.23
C ASP A 1016 -30.06 -9.63 37.00
N GLY A 1017 -30.89 -10.68 37.03
CA GLY A 1017 -32.19 -10.72 37.69
C GLY A 1017 -33.38 -10.39 36.79
N GLN A 1018 -33.16 -10.10 35.50
CA GLN A 1018 -34.16 -10.04 34.45
C GLN A 1018 -34.27 -11.40 33.77
N SER A 1019 -35.49 -11.77 33.34
CA SER A 1019 -35.63 -13.00 32.56
C SER A 1019 -35.21 -12.75 31.11
N ASN A 1020 -34.65 -13.75 30.44
CA ASN A 1020 -34.28 -13.68 29.01
C ASN A 1020 -35.45 -13.23 28.13
N LEU A 1021 -36.68 -13.65 28.44
CA LEU A 1021 -37.90 -13.21 27.74
C LEU A 1021 -38.16 -11.71 27.90
N ALA A 1022 -37.87 -11.17 29.08
CA ALA A 1022 -38.05 -9.75 29.38
C ALA A 1022 -37.06 -8.92 28.56
N GLU A 1023 -35.81 -9.33 28.53
CA GLU A 1023 -34.75 -8.64 27.80
C GLU A 1023 -34.99 -8.65 26.30
N ILE A 1024 -35.35 -9.81 25.74
CA ILE A 1024 -35.70 -9.93 24.31
C ILE A 1024 -36.89 -9.03 23.96
N ARG A 1025 -37.93 -8.96 24.82
CA ARG A 1025 -39.08 -8.05 24.63
C ARG A 1025 -38.70 -6.58 24.76
N LEU A 1026 -37.63 -6.26 25.49
CA LEU A 1026 -37.07 -4.91 25.59
C LEU A 1026 -36.06 -4.60 24.48
N GLY A 1027 -35.68 -5.58 23.67
CA GLY A 1027 -34.65 -5.45 22.64
C GLY A 1027 -33.24 -5.35 23.21
N THR A 1028 -33.01 -5.90 24.42
CA THR A 1028 -31.70 -6.07 25.05
C THR A 1028 -31.20 -7.50 24.87
N ASP A 1029 -29.90 -7.69 25.03
CA ASP A 1029 -29.22 -8.98 24.84
C ASP A 1029 -29.26 -9.79 26.14
N PRO A 1030 -30.01 -10.91 26.19
CA PRO A 1030 -30.14 -11.74 27.39
C PRO A 1030 -28.89 -12.50 27.81
N ALA A 1031 -27.78 -12.37 27.07
CA ALA A 1031 -26.48 -12.94 27.43
C ALA A 1031 -25.51 -11.89 27.98
N ASP A 1032 -25.90 -10.62 28.06
CA ASP A 1032 -25.06 -9.52 28.51
C ASP A 1032 -25.76 -8.69 29.60
N ALA A 1033 -25.32 -8.89 30.84
CA ALA A 1033 -25.86 -8.17 32.01
C ALA A 1033 -25.65 -6.64 31.96
N ALA A 1034 -24.86 -6.14 31.00
CA ALA A 1034 -24.69 -4.71 30.75
C ALA A 1034 -25.59 -4.18 29.62
N SER A 1035 -26.38 -5.04 28.96
CA SER A 1035 -27.19 -4.68 27.81
C SER A 1035 -28.27 -3.67 28.19
N MET A 1036 -28.37 -2.59 27.40
CA MET A 1036 -29.37 -1.54 27.58
C MET A 1036 -30.05 -1.24 26.25
N PHE A 1037 -31.37 -0.98 26.27
CA PHE A 1037 -32.07 -0.55 25.07
C PHE A 1037 -31.57 0.84 24.66
N GLY A 1038 -31.26 1.00 23.38
CA GLY A 1038 -30.68 2.25 22.86
C GLY A 1038 -31.64 3.44 23.03
N ILE A 1039 -31.12 4.58 23.47
CA ILE A 1039 -31.84 5.86 23.53
C ILE A 1039 -31.18 6.81 22.54
N ASN A 1040 -31.97 7.35 21.61
CA ASN A 1040 -31.50 8.40 20.71
C ASN A 1040 -31.85 9.76 21.33
N GLY A 1041 -30.89 10.34 22.05
CA GLY A 1041 -31.02 11.64 22.71
C GLY A 1041 -30.24 12.73 21.98
N GLY A 1042 -30.77 13.95 21.91
CA GLY A 1042 -29.97 15.12 21.50
C GLY A 1042 -30.45 15.89 20.29
N THR A 1043 -31.60 15.54 19.67
CA THR A 1043 -32.15 16.38 18.61
C THR A 1043 -32.64 17.69 19.22
N VAL A 1044 -31.81 18.72 19.10
CA VAL A 1044 -32.22 20.09 19.41
C VAL A 1044 -33.25 20.49 18.36
N LEU A 1045 -34.41 20.95 18.83
CA LEU A 1045 -35.46 21.56 18.02
C LEU A 1045 -35.36 23.08 18.23
N PRO A 1046 -34.38 23.76 17.60
CA PRO A 1046 -34.03 25.14 17.92
C PRO A 1046 -35.20 26.10 17.72
N ASP A 1047 -36.07 25.85 16.75
CA ASP A 1047 -37.27 26.67 16.50
C ASP A 1047 -38.34 26.55 17.60
N LEU A 1048 -38.27 25.50 18.42
CA LEU A 1048 -39.22 25.23 19.50
C LEU A 1048 -38.63 25.43 20.90
N GLY A 1049 -37.33 25.67 21.01
CA GLY A 1049 -36.66 25.79 22.31
C GLY A 1049 -36.62 24.49 23.11
N LYS A 1050 -36.66 23.33 22.43
CA LYS A 1050 -36.78 22.00 23.05
C LYS A 1050 -35.68 21.04 22.62
N ILE A 1051 -35.47 20.02 23.43
CA ILE A 1051 -34.73 18.80 23.10
C ILE A 1051 -35.71 17.65 22.96
N ARG A 1052 -35.53 16.83 21.93
CA ARG A 1052 -36.26 15.57 21.74
C ARG A 1052 -35.36 14.38 22.07
N ILE A 1053 -35.95 13.41 22.76
CA ILE A 1053 -35.37 12.10 23.08
C ILE A 1053 -36.33 11.05 22.53
N SER A 1054 -35.81 10.05 21.85
CA SER A 1054 -36.59 8.92 21.36
C SER A 1054 -35.96 7.58 21.69
N TRP A 1055 -36.77 6.52 21.73
CA TRP A 1055 -36.32 5.15 22.00
C TRP A 1055 -37.22 4.13 21.30
N PRO A 1056 -36.67 2.94 20.94
CA PRO A 1056 -37.48 1.82 20.48
C PRO A 1056 -38.53 1.47 21.53
N SER A 1057 -39.79 1.32 21.11
CA SER A 1057 -40.90 1.04 22.00
C SER A 1057 -41.75 -0.11 21.49
N GLN A 1058 -42.25 -0.93 22.42
CA GLN A 1058 -43.16 -2.03 22.11
C GLN A 1058 -44.58 -1.74 22.61
N ALA A 1059 -45.57 -2.32 21.94
CA ALA A 1059 -46.93 -2.36 22.45
C ALA A 1059 -46.93 -3.09 23.82
N ASP A 1060 -47.73 -2.60 24.76
CA ASP A 1060 -47.91 -3.16 26.11
C ASP A 1060 -46.73 -3.03 27.10
N ILE A 1061 -45.60 -2.41 26.69
CA ILE A 1061 -44.54 -2.01 27.62
C ILE A 1061 -44.78 -0.58 28.13
N GLN A 1062 -44.59 -0.36 29.44
CA GLN A 1062 -44.71 0.96 30.06
C GLN A 1062 -43.35 1.64 30.16
N TYR A 1063 -43.31 2.94 29.87
CA TYR A 1063 -42.11 3.77 29.93
C TYR A 1063 -42.28 4.95 30.89
N ARG A 1064 -41.20 5.30 31.58
CA ARG A 1064 -41.09 6.46 32.49
C ARG A 1064 -39.85 7.28 32.11
N VAL A 1065 -39.96 8.61 32.15
CA VAL A 1065 -38.80 9.51 31.92
C VAL A 1065 -38.55 10.33 33.18
N SER A 1066 -37.30 10.34 33.61
CA SER A 1066 -36.81 11.17 34.71
C SER A 1066 -35.73 12.13 34.21
N ALA A 1067 -35.67 13.32 34.79
CA ALA A 1067 -34.65 14.33 34.50
C ALA A 1067 -33.86 14.66 35.76
N SER A 1068 -32.57 14.94 35.60
CA SER A 1068 -31.67 15.36 36.67
C SER A 1068 -30.76 16.49 36.17
N PRO A 1069 -30.58 17.59 36.91
CA PRO A 1069 -29.64 18.63 36.52
C PRO A 1069 -28.16 18.21 36.71
N ASP A 1070 -27.88 17.22 37.56
CA ASP A 1070 -26.54 16.95 38.08
C ASP A 1070 -26.22 15.46 38.33
N LEU A 1071 -27.10 14.54 37.92
CA LEU A 1071 -27.08 13.09 38.21
C LEU A 1071 -27.28 12.71 39.69
N ALA A 1072 -27.41 13.67 40.60
CA ALA A 1072 -27.57 13.39 42.03
C ALA A 1072 -29.03 13.23 42.45
N GLU A 1073 -29.91 14.11 41.98
CA GLU A 1073 -31.36 14.03 42.24
C GLU A 1073 -32.15 13.85 40.94
N TRP A 1074 -33.05 12.86 40.92
CA TRP A 1074 -33.88 12.52 39.76
C TRP A 1074 -35.34 12.87 39.99
N ASN A 1075 -35.90 13.68 39.09
CA ASN A 1075 -37.32 14.06 39.10
C ASN A 1075 -38.05 13.38 37.95
N VAL A 1076 -39.18 12.72 38.23
CA VAL A 1076 -40.00 12.10 37.19
C VAL A 1076 -40.70 13.21 36.38
N VAL A 1077 -40.41 13.26 35.09
CA VAL A 1077 -40.98 14.25 34.14
C VAL A 1077 -42.06 13.64 33.24
N ARG A 1078 -42.05 12.31 33.06
CA ARG A 1078 -43.15 11.52 32.49
C ARG A 1078 -43.34 10.27 33.34
N GLY A 1079 -44.53 10.08 33.92
CA GLY A 1079 -44.87 8.87 34.69
C GLY A 1079 -45.04 7.63 33.81
N TRP A 1080 -45.16 6.45 34.43
CA TRP A 1080 -45.38 5.18 33.73
C TRP A 1080 -46.60 5.25 32.81
N ALA A 1081 -46.37 5.05 31.52
CA ALA A 1081 -47.41 5.02 30.49
C ALA A 1081 -47.01 4.05 29.38
N VAL A 1082 -47.99 3.36 28.79
CA VAL A 1082 -47.77 2.52 27.59
C VAL A 1082 -47.22 3.39 26.45
N ALA A 1083 -46.37 2.80 25.62
CA ALA A 1083 -45.81 3.45 24.43
C ALA A 1083 -46.87 4.21 23.63
N GLN A 1084 -46.63 5.49 23.31
CA GLN A 1084 -47.60 6.27 22.54
C GLN A 1084 -47.57 5.93 21.04
N THR A 1085 -46.41 5.54 20.51
CA THR A 1085 -46.18 5.34 19.07
C THR A 1085 -45.23 4.18 18.73
N PRO A 1086 -45.51 2.91 19.10
CA PRO A 1086 -44.71 1.77 18.62
C PRO A 1086 -44.52 1.83 17.08
N PRO A 1087 -43.31 1.58 16.54
CA PRO A 1087 -42.14 1.00 17.20
C PRO A 1087 -41.19 2.01 17.90
N GLU A 1088 -41.52 3.30 18.00
CA GLU A 1088 -40.64 4.34 18.57
C GLU A 1088 -41.44 5.34 19.42
N ASP A 1089 -41.12 5.48 20.71
CA ASP A 1089 -41.75 6.48 21.58
C ASP A 1089 -40.81 7.68 21.77
N VAL A 1090 -41.40 8.84 22.05
CA VAL A 1090 -40.70 10.13 22.09
C VAL A 1090 -41.06 10.94 23.33
N PHE A 1091 -40.10 11.73 23.79
CA PHE A 1091 -40.30 12.74 24.84
C PHE A 1091 -39.58 14.04 24.47
N GLU A 1092 -40.27 15.17 24.66
CA GLU A 1092 -39.72 16.50 24.42
C GLU A 1092 -39.65 17.31 25.71
N ALA A 1093 -38.50 17.92 25.98
CA ALA A 1093 -38.26 18.77 27.14
C ALA A 1093 -37.74 20.16 26.74
N ASP A 1094 -37.96 21.18 27.56
CA ASP A 1094 -37.47 22.54 27.30
C ASP A 1094 -35.95 22.65 27.52
N LEU A 1095 -35.23 23.42 26.68
CA LEU A 1095 -33.76 23.54 26.67
C LEU A 1095 -33.16 24.35 27.84
N ALA A 1096 -33.98 25.00 28.66
CA ALA A 1096 -33.51 25.88 29.73
C ALA A 1096 -33.89 25.33 31.12
N PRO A 1097 -32.92 25.11 32.04
CA PRO A 1097 -31.50 25.44 31.96
C PRO A 1097 -30.62 24.35 31.29
N SER A 1098 -29.48 24.80 30.74
CA SER A 1098 -28.67 24.20 29.67
C SER A 1098 -27.94 22.88 29.96
N ASN A 1099 -28.05 22.32 31.17
CA ASN A 1099 -27.39 21.08 31.55
C ASN A 1099 -28.40 20.20 32.30
N GLY A 1100 -28.88 19.14 31.64
CA GLY A 1100 -29.81 18.18 32.23
C GLY A 1100 -29.61 16.80 31.64
N PHE A 1101 -29.53 15.82 32.51
CA PHE A 1101 -29.46 14.40 32.20
C PHE A 1101 -30.87 13.82 32.19
N PHE A 1102 -31.13 12.90 31.28
CA PHE A 1102 -32.39 12.20 31.19
C PHE A 1102 -32.16 10.69 31.33
N LYS A 1103 -33.11 10.03 31.98
CA LYS A 1103 -33.14 8.58 32.13
C LYS A 1103 -34.51 8.10 31.67
N VAL A 1104 -34.53 7.15 30.75
CA VAL A 1104 -35.73 6.43 30.32
C VAL A 1104 -35.70 5.06 30.99
N GLU A 1105 -36.82 4.68 31.59
CA GLU A 1105 -36.99 3.38 32.26
C GLU A 1105 -38.16 2.66 31.59
N ALA A 1106 -38.03 1.35 31.41
CA ALA A 1106 -39.06 0.49 30.85
C ALA A 1106 -39.53 -0.54 31.89
N GLN A 1107 -40.80 -0.92 31.82
CA GLN A 1107 -41.41 -1.95 32.67
C GLN A 1107 -42.34 -2.84 31.85
N ILE A 1108 -42.08 -4.14 31.90
CA ILE A 1108 -42.93 -5.19 31.32
C ILE A 1108 -44.01 -5.56 32.36
N GLN A 1109 -45.26 -5.73 31.92
CA GLN A 1109 -46.36 -6.14 32.79
C GLN A 1109 -46.43 -7.65 33.01
#